data_AF-A0A2M7VDK6-F1
#
_entry.id   AF-A0A2M7VDK6-F1
#
_cell.length_a   1.000
_cell.length_b   1.000
_cell.length_c   1.000
_cell.angle_alpha   90.00
_cell.angle_beta   90.00
_cell.angle_gamma   90.00
#
_symmetry.space_group_name_H-M   'P 1'
#
loop_
_entity.id
_entity.type
_entity.pdbx_description
1 polymer ?
#
loop_
_entity_poly.entity_id
_entity_poly.type
_entity_poly.pdbx_seq_one_letter_code
_entity_poly.pdbx_strand_id
1 'polypeptide(L)'
;MKKTAQVIRNVLLVVVFINVAALVFSKNAWAASGNVQICQKNSTCVVGEFLYDDSYVPITNASCSFNSKYPNGDVFVNSQPMTSASANDGWYSYDVIATGSAGTYRSTICCTAGADYLCLDKSFEVATASSTLTKDDVSDSVWNAPRASYTASGSFGEALQNIIPSVNDIIVATWGYSNRSLSTFGSLTVDIWNNATRLLTGANLNSGSLATKSDVDDKVNTKTQELKDEIKKTGTGSTDISDLKKITQRTNNLLEKLVNKPIIETSVEDVPDLQAKLKETDAVATQLFIGTQYSNSKAGLIKLKWNSLENSEVLDSVQELTRRLGGENDSSSSGSVFGYISYLKESWDWTPTETIKTQARAIREVLVSIQREVESSGKSRSTYNKVITLVNLFDQLDTSIGDNSNKVNQKTLFGKLKETKLLAGALDDRSKDFEAFLDSWNSYKLPEKQRKLSELSKEVVAVNRIPSINKSLLSANSSLEKELRNKSYFVMGIISANKKLLARKTGLTLTSTWLELGSIIFKTLVTNPSTLISQKATLKYYLPPEIKEEDIIEADSGLTIKYDTEKNQYYVSGEFLLAPSETKTISVRTQDIWIISKEEVDSLRKQAEELSRPLEKTSYFAQGVTIKSDIDVSLDKILNLMKDNGTPEIKIRAYREAQIEMKAISGKMDKLKELVTQASSTGTMFGFVGGTQTLA
;
A
#
# COMPACT_ATOMS: atom_id res chain seq x y z
N MET A 1 50.56 -37.13 4.64
CA MET A 1 49.08 -37.03 4.73
C MET A 1 48.64 -36.35 6.03
N LYS A 2 49.04 -35.08 6.26
CA LYS A 2 48.63 -34.32 7.46
C LYS A 2 48.25 -32.85 7.18
N LYS A 3 48.28 -32.39 5.92
CA LYS A 3 47.89 -31.01 5.54
C LYS A 3 46.48 -30.89 4.94
N THR A 4 45.80 -32.00 4.64
CA THR A 4 44.46 -32.00 4.04
C THR A 4 43.31 -32.08 5.06
N ALA A 5 43.61 -32.38 6.34
CA ALA A 5 42.59 -32.51 7.38
C ALA A 5 42.24 -31.21 8.12
N GLN A 6 43.06 -30.15 7.96
CA GLN A 6 42.85 -28.89 8.69
C GLN A 6 41.95 -27.90 7.94
N VAL A 7 41.80 -28.05 6.63
CA VAL A 7 40.92 -27.19 5.81
C VAL A 7 39.45 -27.62 5.93
N ILE A 8 39.18 -28.92 6.14
CA ILE A 8 37.82 -29.45 6.29
C ILE A 8 37.19 -29.06 7.64
N ARG A 9 38.00 -28.85 8.68
CA ARG A 9 37.50 -28.47 10.02
C ARG A 9 37.07 -27.01 10.13
N ASN A 10 37.64 -26.11 9.32
CA ASN A 10 37.24 -24.69 9.28
C ASN A 10 36.05 -24.44 8.36
N VAL A 11 35.80 -25.30 7.38
CA VAL A 11 34.60 -25.20 6.52
C VAL A 11 33.36 -25.77 7.23
N LEU A 12 33.52 -26.78 8.10
CA LEU A 12 32.38 -27.32 8.86
C LEU A 12 31.89 -26.41 10.00
N LEU A 13 32.74 -25.55 10.57
CA LEU A 13 32.35 -24.62 11.64
C LEU A 13 31.64 -23.36 11.12
N VAL A 14 31.89 -22.94 9.87
CA VAL A 14 31.20 -21.79 9.25
C VAL A 14 29.81 -22.16 8.73
N VAL A 15 29.59 -23.42 8.33
CA VAL A 15 28.27 -23.90 7.89
C VAL A 15 27.31 -24.13 9.07
N VAL A 16 27.83 -24.41 10.27
CA VAL A 16 27.01 -24.57 11.49
C VAL A 16 26.65 -23.23 12.14
N PHE A 17 27.44 -22.15 11.96
CA PHE A 17 27.07 -20.82 12.48
C PHE A 17 26.11 -20.02 11.58
N ILE A 18 26.00 -20.36 10.29
CA ILE A 18 25.02 -19.72 9.40
C ILE A 18 23.61 -20.36 9.52
N ASN A 19 23.50 -21.55 10.12
CA ASN A 19 22.19 -22.20 10.36
C ASN A 19 21.62 -21.98 11.77
N VAL A 20 22.34 -21.34 12.69
CA VAL A 20 21.83 -21.03 14.05
C VAL A 20 21.40 -19.56 14.20
N ALA A 21 21.81 -18.65 13.31
CA ALA A 21 21.29 -17.28 13.26
C ALA A 21 19.92 -17.15 12.56
N ALA A 22 19.36 -18.26 12.04
CA ALA A 22 18.03 -18.30 11.44
C ALA A 22 16.91 -18.75 12.40
N LEU A 23 17.20 -18.95 13.69
CA LEU A 23 16.23 -19.40 14.70
C LEU A 23 15.96 -18.40 15.85
N VAL A 24 16.44 -17.14 15.76
CA VAL A 24 16.13 -16.09 16.76
C VAL A 24 15.62 -14.78 16.13
N PHE A 25 15.13 -14.84 14.89
CA PHE A 25 14.15 -13.87 14.43
C PHE A 25 12.84 -14.63 14.27
N SER A 26 11.90 -14.34 15.16
CA SER A 26 10.49 -14.60 14.92
C SER A 26 10.11 -13.86 13.63
N LYS A 27 10.33 -14.51 12.49
CA LYS A 27 9.57 -14.21 11.28
C LYS A 27 8.13 -14.36 11.73
N ASN A 28 7.41 -13.23 11.79
CA ASN A 28 5.97 -13.28 11.69
C ASN A 28 5.72 -14.09 10.41
N ALA A 29 5.30 -15.34 10.58
CA ALA A 29 4.77 -16.12 9.50
C ALA A 29 3.52 -15.36 9.06
N TRP A 30 3.65 -14.57 7.99
CA TRP A 30 2.49 -14.18 7.22
C TRP A 30 2.10 -15.45 6.48
N ALA A 31 1.24 -16.24 7.13
CA ALA A 31 0.31 -17.04 6.38
C ALA A 31 -0.37 -16.07 5.39
N ALA A 32 -0.43 -16.45 4.12
CA ALA A 32 -1.34 -15.80 3.20
C ALA A 32 -2.74 -16.00 3.78
N SER A 33 -3.21 -15.01 4.54
CA SER A 33 -4.58 -14.99 5.02
C SER A 33 -5.45 -15.01 3.79
N GLY A 34 -6.32 -16.00 3.66
CA GLY A 34 -7.53 -15.82 2.85
C GLY A 34 -8.16 -14.48 3.23
N ASN A 35 -8.75 -13.79 2.26
CA ASN A 35 -9.35 -12.47 2.47
C ASN A 35 -10.11 -12.46 3.80
N VAL A 36 -9.63 -11.67 4.77
CA VAL A 36 -10.28 -11.56 6.09
C VAL A 36 -11.68 -11.00 5.83
N GLN A 37 -12.71 -11.63 6.37
CA GLN A 37 -14.08 -11.16 6.22
C GLN A 37 -14.21 -9.75 6.83
N ILE A 38 -14.68 -8.79 6.05
CA ILE A 38 -14.88 -7.40 6.51
C ILE A 38 -16.36 -7.19 6.83
N CYS A 39 -16.66 -6.87 8.07
CA CYS A 39 -17.96 -6.48 8.57
C CYS A 39 -18.04 -4.95 8.67
N GLN A 40 -19.13 -4.34 8.20
CA GLN A 40 -19.32 -2.89 8.36
C GLN A 40 -19.72 -2.58 9.81
N LYS A 41 -19.14 -1.53 10.40
CA LYS A 41 -19.50 -1.09 11.75
C LYS A 41 -21.02 -0.82 11.85
N ASN A 42 -21.62 -1.27 12.94
CA ASN A 42 -23.07 -1.21 13.22
C ASN A 42 -23.95 -1.99 12.23
N SER A 43 -23.39 -2.97 11.50
CA SER A 43 -24.15 -3.92 10.69
C SER A 43 -24.10 -5.33 11.28
N THR A 44 -25.07 -6.16 10.88
CA THR A 44 -25.04 -7.60 11.15
C THR A 44 -24.22 -8.29 10.07
N CYS A 45 -23.29 -9.14 10.50
CA CYS A 45 -22.34 -9.85 9.66
C CYS A 45 -22.38 -11.34 9.98
N VAL A 46 -22.55 -12.18 8.97
CA VAL A 46 -22.68 -13.63 9.15
C VAL A 46 -21.28 -14.26 9.17
N VAL A 47 -20.84 -14.79 10.30
CA VAL A 47 -19.57 -15.55 10.39
C VAL A 47 -19.91 -17.02 10.51
N GLY A 48 -19.34 -17.87 9.66
CA GLY A 48 -19.67 -19.29 9.64
C GLY A 48 -18.58 -20.20 9.10
N GLU A 49 -18.83 -21.50 9.19
CA GLU A 49 -17.97 -22.54 8.65
C GLU A 49 -18.75 -23.76 8.17
N PHE A 50 -18.25 -24.39 7.11
CA PHE A 50 -18.72 -25.68 6.65
C PHE A 50 -18.04 -26.83 7.39
N LEU A 51 -18.82 -27.83 7.79
CA LEU A 51 -18.33 -29.04 8.43
C LEU A 51 -18.64 -30.26 7.56
N TYR A 52 -17.60 -31.01 7.20
CA TYR A 52 -17.67 -32.25 6.44
C TYR A 52 -16.88 -33.36 7.15
N ASP A 53 -17.22 -34.62 6.90
CA ASP A 53 -16.38 -35.75 7.26
C ASP A 53 -15.22 -35.96 6.24
N ASP A 54 -14.35 -36.94 6.50
CA ASP A 54 -13.21 -37.27 5.63
C ASP A 54 -13.60 -37.74 4.22
N SER A 55 -14.90 -38.04 4.01
CA SER A 55 -15.48 -38.40 2.71
C SER A 55 -16.21 -37.22 2.05
N TYR A 56 -16.06 -36.01 2.58
CA TYR A 56 -16.72 -34.78 2.13
C TYR A 56 -18.26 -34.82 2.24
N VAL A 57 -18.82 -35.64 3.14
CA VAL A 57 -20.26 -35.65 3.44
C VAL A 57 -20.56 -34.57 4.49
N PRO A 58 -21.58 -33.71 4.29
CA PRO A 58 -21.90 -32.66 5.24
C PRO A 58 -22.33 -33.19 6.61
N ILE A 59 -21.75 -32.64 7.68
CA ILE A 59 -22.12 -32.97 9.06
C ILE A 59 -23.18 -31.97 9.54
N THR A 60 -24.43 -32.41 9.64
CA THR A 60 -25.59 -31.53 9.95
C THR A 60 -26.08 -31.62 11.40
N ASN A 61 -25.45 -32.46 12.22
CA ASN A 61 -25.82 -32.71 13.61
C ASN A 61 -24.73 -32.34 14.63
N ALA A 62 -23.78 -31.48 14.25
CA ALA A 62 -22.72 -31.01 15.13
C ALA A 62 -23.20 -29.88 16.06
N SER A 63 -22.60 -29.80 17.24
CA SER A 63 -22.78 -28.68 18.17
C SER A 63 -21.61 -27.71 18.01
N CYS A 64 -21.85 -26.58 17.35
CA CYS A 64 -20.84 -25.54 17.11
C CYS A 64 -21.04 -24.33 18.02
N SER A 65 -19.93 -23.74 18.48
CA SER A 65 -19.89 -22.53 19.30
C SER A 65 -18.92 -21.49 18.74
N PHE A 66 -19.32 -20.22 18.81
CA PHE A 66 -18.54 -19.07 18.38
C PHE A 66 -18.00 -18.29 19.58
N ASN A 67 -16.70 -18.00 19.55
CA ASN A 67 -16.00 -17.19 20.53
C ASN A 67 -15.27 -16.06 19.82
N SER A 68 -15.32 -14.84 20.36
CA SER A 68 -14.68 -13.68 19.76
C SER A 68 -14.19 -12.70 20.82
N LYS A 69 -13.08 -12.02 20.53
CA LYS A 69 -12.51 -10.95 21.34
C LYS A 69 -12.40 -9.66 20.54
N TYR A 70 -12.62 -8.53 21.22
CA TYR A 70 -12.37 -7.21 20.70
C TYR A 70 -10.88 -7.03 20.31
N PRO A 71 -10.55 -6.02 19.47
CA PRO A 71 -9.18 -5.72 19.11
C PRO A 71 -8.25 -5.45 20.31
N ASN A 72 -8.80 -4.91 21.42
CA ASN A 72 -8.07 -4.66 22.67
C ASN A 72 -7.85 -5.93 23.53
N GLY A 73 -8.45 -7.06 23.16
CA GLY A 73 -8.33 -8.34 23.87
C GLY A 73 -9.45 -8.68 24.84
N ASP A 74 -10.39 -7.76 25.08
CA ASP A 74 -11.57 -8.02 25.90
C ASP A 74 -12.51 -9.01 25.22
N VAL A 75 -13.31 -9.74 26.01
CA VAL A 75 -14.28 -10.70 25.49
C VAL A 75 -15.40 -9.95 24.77
N PHE A 76 -15.65 -10.30 23.50
CA PHE A 76 -16.72 -9.74 22.70
C PHE A 76 -17.93 -10.69 22.66
N VAL A 77 -17.69 -11.94 22.22
CA VAL A 77 -18.70 -13.01 22.21
C VAL A 77 -18.10 -14.22 22.91
N ASN A 78 -18.84 -14.80 23.85
CA ASN A 78 -18.38 -15.93 24.65
C ASN A 78 -19.27 -17.15 24.42
N SER A 79 -18.71 -18.19 23.82
CA SER A 79 -19.28 -19.53 23.63
C SER A 79 -20.74 -19.53 23.18
N GLN A 80 -21.08 -18.73 22.17
CA GLN A 80 -22.44 -18.64 21.66
C GLN A 80 -22.74 -19.80 20.69
N PRO A 81 -23.89 -20.48 20.80
CA PRO A 81 -24.25 -21.54 19.88
C PRO A 81 -24.43 -20.99 18.46
N MET A 82 -23.97 -21.77 17.47
CA MET A 82 -24.13 -21.45 16.05
C MET A 82 -25.36 -22.16 15.48
N THR A 83 -25.95 -21.55 14.45
CA THR A 83 -27.14 -22.08 13.77
C THR A 83 -26.73 -22.89 12.56
N SER A 84 -27.21 -24.14 12.48
CA SER A 84 -27.07 -24.97 11.26
C SER A 84 -28.01 -24.48 10.17
N ALA A 85 -27.53 -24.43 8.92
CA ALA A 85 -28.32 -24.02 7.78
C ALA A 85 -29.47 -25.02 7.49
N SER A 86 -30.64 -24.48 7.17
CA SER A 86 -31.82 -25.29 6.79
C SER A 86 -31.63 -26.09 5.50
N ALA A 87 -30.62 -25.75 4.69
CA ALA A 87 -30.24 -26.49 3.49
C ALA A 87 -29.58 -27.85 3.79
N ASN A 88 -29.20 -28.12 5.05
CA ASN A 88 -28.53 -29.36 5.48
C ASN A 88 -27.23 -29.64 4.70
N ASP A 89 -26.50 -28.59 4.34
CA ASP A 89 -25.25 -28.62 3.58
C ASP A 89 -23.99 -28.54 4.47
N GLY A 90 -24.16 -28.68 5.79
CA GLY A 90 -23.07 -28.66 6.76
C GLY A 90 -22.60 -27.26 7.14
N TRP A 91 -23.28 -26.19 6.69
CA TRP A 91 -22.97 -24.82 7.10
C TRP A 91 -23.49 -24.51 8.51
N TYR A 92 -22.62 -23.99 9.38
CA TYR A 92 -22.97 -23.40 10.66
C TYR A 92 -22.59 -21.93 10.68
N SER A 93 -23.48 -21.06 11.18
CA SER A 93 -23.23 -19.61 11.20
C SER A 93 -23.71 -18.93 12.48
N TYR A 94 -23.11 -17.78 12.76
CA TYR A 94 -23.47 -16.87 13.83
C TYR A 94 -23.53 -15.44 13.30
N ASP A 95 -24.63 -14.75 13.59
CA ASP A 95 -24.85 -13.37 13.22
C ASP A 95 -24.16 -12.44 14.22
N VAL A 96 -23.02 -11.90 13.83
CA VAL A 96 -22.27 -10.95 14.63
C VAL A 96 -22.84 -9.55 14.40
N ILE A 97 -23.26 -8.88 15.47
CA ILE A 97 -23.62 -7.46 15.41
C ILE A 97 -22.35 -6.63 15.69
N ALA A 98 -21.76 -6.02 14.66
CA ALA A 98 -20.47 -5.35 14.71
C ALA A 98 -20.53 -3.96 15.39
N THR A 99 -20.96 -3.88 16.65
CA THR A 99 -21.15 -2.63 17.42
C THR A 99 -19.88 -2.06 18.04
N GLY A 100 -18.78 -2.81 18.04
CA GLY A 100 -17.54 -2.41 18.72
C GLY A 100 -16.59 -1.51 17.91
N SER A 101 -15.39 -1.31 18.46
CA SER A 101 -14.30 -0.56 17.84
C SER A 101 -13.88 -1.16 16.49
N ALA A 102 -13.47 -0.33 15.54
CA ALA A 102 -12.91 -0.81 14.29
C ALA A 102 -11.58 -1.56 14.54
N GLY A 103 -11.30 -2.57 13.72
CA GLY A 103 -10.11 -3.41 13.83
C GLY A 103 -10.41 -4.90 13.77
N THR A 104 -9.38 -5.72 14.01
CA THR A 104 -9.46 -7.18 13.89
C THR A 104 -10.04 -7.82 15.16
N TYR A 105 -11.11 -8.59 14.99
CA TYR A 105 -11.77 -9.38 16.03
C TYR A 105 -11.27 -10.81 15.95
N ARG A 106 -10.45 -11.19 16.94
CA ARG A 106 -9.88 -12.54 16.99
C ARG A 106 -10.97 -13.51 17.40
N SER A 107 -11.31 -14.43 16.50
CA SER A 107 -12.50 -15.25 16.66
C SER A 107 -12.23 -16.71 16.31
N THR A 108 -12.86 -17.61 17.04
CA THR A 108 -12.73 -19.06 16.86
C THR A 108 -14.09 -19.73 16.83
N ILE A 109 -14.30 -20.60 15.86
CA ILE A 109 -15.43 -21.53 15.82
C ILE A 109 -14.95 -22.87 16.33
N CYS A 110 -15.64 -23.45 17.31
CA CYS A 110 -15.37 -24.78 17.83
C CYS A 110 -16.61 -25.67 17.72
N CYS A 111 -16.47 -26.82 17.06
CA CYS A 111 -17.55 -27.77 16.77
C CYS A 111 -17.26 -29.14 17.37
N THR A 112 -18.29 -29.77 17.93
CA THR A 112 -18.28 -31.17 18.36
C THR A 112 -19.25 -31.98 17.51
N ALA A 113 -18.76 -33.04 16.86
CA ALA A 113 -19.56 -33.99 16.10
C ALA A 113 -19.29 -35.40 16.62
N GLY A 114 -20.22 -35.97 17.40
CA GLY A 114 -19.98 -37.25 18.06
C GLY A 114 -18.83 -37.17 19.07
N ALA A 115 -17.76 -37.94 18.84
CA ALA A 115 -16.54 -37.94 19.67
C ALA A 115 -15.48 -36.94 19.18
N ASP A 116 -15.65 -36.35 18.00
CA ASP A 116 -14.67 -35.50 17.36
C ASP A 116 -14.89 -34.03 17.74
N TYR A 117 -13.78 -33.30 17.95
CA TYR A 117 -13.76 -31.90 18.34
C TYR A 117 -12.76 -31.12 17.49
N LEU A 118 -13.21 -30.00 16.91
CA LEU A 118 -12.41 -29.15 16.03
C LEU A 118 -12.60 -27.68 16.37
N CYS A 119 -11.52 -26.91 16.43
CA CYS A 119 -11.56 -25.45 16.50
C CYS A 119 -10.81 -24.82 15.33
N LEU A 120 -11.39 -23.80 14.70
CA LEU A 120 -10.83 -23.08 13.57
C LEU A 120 -10.83 -21.57 13.83
N ASP A 121 -9.78 -20.90 13.38
CA ASP A 121 -9.71 -19.43 13.37
C ASP A 121 -10.64 -18.87 12.29
N LYS A 122 -11.50 -17.94 12.69
CA LYS A 122 -12.45 -17.22 11.85
C LYS A 122 -12.47 -15.75 12.21
N SER A 123 -11.28 -15.22 12.48
CA SER A 123 -11.09 -13.80 12.73
C SER A 123 -11.64 -12.95 11.57
N PHE A 124 -12.29 -11.85 11.91
CA PHE A 124 -12.90 -10.91 10.96
C PHE A 124 -12.49 -9.47 11.30
N GLU A 125 -12.64 -8.55 10.37
CA GLU A 125 -12.33 -7.12 10.56
C GLU A 125 -13.62 -6.30 10.60
N VAL A 126 -13.75 -5.42 11.58
CA VAL A 126 -14.80 -4.39 11.55
C VAL A 126 -14.22 -3.13 10.93
N ALA A 127 -14.64 -2.83 9.70
CA ALA A 127 -14.30 -1.59 9.02
C ALA A 127 -15.17 -0.44 9.52
N THR A 128 -14.60 0.76 9.60
CA THR A 128 -15.39 1.96 9.87
C THR A 128 -16.40 2.15 8.75
N ALA A 129 -17.67 2.31 9.11
CA ALA A 129 -18.70 2.66 8.15
C ALA A 129 -18.27 3.94 7.42
N SER A 130 -18.20 3.89 6.08
CA SER A 130 -18.06 5.07 5.24
C SER A 130 -19.31 5.92 5.43
N SER A 131 -19.29 6.77 6.44
CA SER A 131 -20.30 7.77 6.72
C SER A 131 -19.69 9.09 6.31
N THR A 132 -20.20 9.65 5.22
CA THR A 132 -20.11 11.09 4.96
C THR A 132 -20.65 11.79 6.19
N LEU A 133 -19.75 12.29 7.03
CA LEU A 133 -20.08 13.18 8.14
C LEU A 133 -20.78 14.40 7.56
N THR A 134 -22.03 14.61 7.94
CA THR A 134 -22.73 15.84 7.60
C THR A 134 -22.25 16.96 8.53
N LYS A 135 -22.46 18.21 8.11
CA LYS A 135 -22.17 19.38 8.95
C LYS A 135 -22.96 19.34 10.27
N ASP A 136 -24.12 18.70 10.27
CA ASP A 136 -25.01 18.59 11.42
C ASP A 136 -24.50 17.55 12.44
N ASP A 137 -23.90 16.45 11.98
CA ASP A 137 -23.26 15.44 12.86
C ASP A 137 -22.08 16.03 13.66
N VAL A 138 -21.32 16.92 13.01
CA VAL A 138 -20.23 17.68 13.66
C VAL A 138 -20.81 18.71 14.62
N SER A 139 -21.92 19.36 14.24
CA SER A 139 -22.56 20.38 15.07
C SER A 139 -23.12 19.80 16.37
N ASP A 140 -23.82 18.67 16.32
CA ASP A 140 -24.39 18.04 17.52
C ASP A 140 -23.32 17.49 18.47
N SER A 141 -22.21 16.99 17.92
CA SER A 141 -21.06 16.49 18.69
C SER A 141 -20.20 17.58 19.32
N VAL A 142 -20.30 18.83 18.84
CA VAL A 142 -19.47 19.97 19.29
C VAL A 142 -20.27 20.99 20.09
N TRP A 143 -21.52 21.27 19.74
CA TRP A 143 -22.31 22.36 20.32
C TRP A 143 -23.40 21.90 21.30
N ASN A 144 -23.91 20.67 21.18
CA ASN A 144 -25.07 20.19 21.94
C ASN A 144 -24.74 19.14 23.01
N ALA A 145 -23.47 18.71 23.15
CA ALA A 145 -23.08 17.81 24.23
C ALA A 145 -22.85 18.58 25.56
N PRO A 146 -23.20 18.00 26.73
CA PRO A 146 -22.94 18.62 28.03
C PRO A 146 -21.45 18.93 28.23
N ARG A 147 -21.10 20.07 28.84
CA ARG A 147 -19.69 20.42 29.15
C ARG A 147 -18.95 19.32 29.92
N ALA A 148 -19.65 18.64 30.83
CA ALA A 148 -19.11 17.54 31.63
C ALA A 148 -18.65 16.32 30.79
N SER A 149 -19.05 16.22 29.52
CA SER A 149 -18.72 15.11 28.62
C SER A 149 -17.30 15.22 28.03
N TYR A 150 -16.64 16.37 28.18
CA TYR A 150 -15.33 16.63 27.57
C TYR A 150 -14.20 16.61 28.62
N THR A 151 -13.87 15.42 29.13
CA THR A 151 -12.82 15.19 30.14
C THR A 151 -11.57 14.50 29.58
N ALA A 152 -11.49 14.32 28.27
CA ALA A 152 -10.38 13.64 27.63
C ALA A 152 -9.09 14.46 27.75
N SER A 153 -8.06 13.88 28.36
CA SER A 153 -6.77 14.54 28.59
C SER A 153 -6.07 14.93 27.27
N GLY A 154 -5.62 16.18 27.19
CA GLY A 154 -5.02 16.79 26.01
C GLY A 154 -6.02 17.34 24.99
N SER A 155 -7.32 17.35 25.28
CA SER A 155 -8.36 17.84 24.35
C SER A 155 -8.66 19.34 24.55
N PHE A 156 -9.18 20.00 23.51
CA PHE A 156 -9.69 21.38 23.60
C PHE A 156 -10.78 21.53 24.68
N GLY A 157 -11.58 20.48 24.91
CA GLY A 157 -12.63 20.49 25.93
C GLY A 157 -12.12 20.43 27.37
N GLU A 158 -10.97 19.76 27.62
CA GLU A 158 -10.28 19.81 28.92
C GLU A 158 -9.80 21.23 29.24
N ALA A 159 -9.28 21.96 28.24
CA ALA A 159 -8.85 23.35 28.41
C ALA A 159 -10.00 24.32 28.76
N LEU A 160 -11.25 23.97 28.43
CA LEU A 160 -12.46 24.73 28.74
C LEU A 160 -13.10 24.38 30.10
N GLN A 161 -12.64 23.33 30.78
CA GLN A 161 -13.09 22.98 32.14
C GLN A 161 -12.64 24.03 33.19
N ASN A 162 -11.60 24.80 32.89
CA ASN A 162 -10.95 25.74 33.81
C ASN A 162 -11.33 27.21 33.57
N ILE A 163 -12.63 27.51 33.39
CA ILE A 163 -13.13 28.89 33.53
C ILE A 163 -13.56 29.10 34.99
N ILE A 164 -12.68 29.81 35.71
CA ILE A 164 -12.88 30.69 36.87
C ILE A 164 -14.01 30.26 37.84
N PRO A 165 -13.71 29.73 39.05
CA PRO A 165 -14.71 29.57 40.09
C PRO A 165 -15.37 30.92 40.37
N SER A 166 -16.70 30.95 40.49
CA SER A 166 -17.40 32.20 40.78
C SER A 166 -16.87 32.76 42.11
N VAL A 167 -16.97 34.08 42.33
CA VAL A 167 -16.61 34.70 43.61
C VAL A 167 -17.29 34.00 44.79
N ASN A 168 -18.49 33.44 44.55
CA ASN A 168 -19.24 32.69 45.54
C ASN A 168 -18.59 31.32 45.89
N ASP A 169 -17.98 30.63 44.93
CA ASP A 169 -17.29 29.34 45.15
C ASP A 169 -15.98 29.51 45.92
N ILE A 170 -15.26 30.61 45.69
CA ILE A 170 -14.08 31.00 46.48
C ILE A 170 -14.48 31.34 47.91
N ILE A 171 -15.59 32.05 48.10
CA ILE A 171 -16.10 32.41 49.43
C ILE A 171 -16.52 31.14 50.20
N VAL A 172 -17.25 30.21 49.59
CA VAL A 172 -17.65 28.97 50.26
C VAL A 172 -16.44 28.11 50.65
N ALA A 173 -15.41 28.01 49.80
CA ALA A 173 -14.19 27.25 50.10
C ALA A 173 -13.30 27.94 51.17
N THR A 174 -13.26 29.27 51.19
CA THR A 174 -12.44 30.04 52.15
C THR A 174 -13.08 30.10 53.53
N TRP A 175 -14.42 30.22 53.61
CA TRP A 175 -15.15 30.33 54.87
C TRP A 175 -15.69 28.99 55.40
N GLY A 176 -15.73 27.95 54.56
CA GLY A 176 -16.09 26.57 54.94
C GLY A 176 -14.94 25.73 55.51
N TYR A 177 -13.71 26.26 55.58
CA TYR A 177 -12.56 25.56 56.12
C TYR A 177 -12.50 25.64 57.66
N SER A 178 -13.29 24.81 58.33
CA SER A 178 -13.53 24.88 59.78
C SER A 178 -12.45 24.26 60.68
N ASN A 179 -11.20 24.13 60.23
CA ASN A 179 -10.14 23.49 61.03
C ASN A 179 -9.08 24.42 61.64
N ARG A 180 -9.23 25.75 61.58
CA ARG A 180 -8.53 26.66 62.52
C ARG A 180 -9.42 27.83 62.95
N SER A 181 -10.03 27.66 64.11
CA SER A 181 -10.68 28.73 64.88
C SER A 181 -9.66 29.80 65.29
N LEU A 182 -10.00 31.07 65.08
CA LEU A 182 -9.28 32.28 65.53
C LEU A 182 -9.31 32.49 67.05
N SER A 183 -9.53 31.45 67.85
CA SER A 183 -9.69 31.54 69.31
C SER A 183 -8.41 31.30 70.13
N THR A 184 -7.23 31.20 69.53
CA THR A 184 -5.96 30.95 70.25
C THR A 184 -4.95 32.10 70.21
N PHE A 185 -5.31 33.27 69.66
CA PHE A 185 -4.46 34.47 69.73
C PHE A 185 -4.40 35.11 71.13
N GLY A 186 -5.19 34.62 72.09
CA GLY A 186 -5.31 35.19 73.45
C GLY A 186 -4.26 34.76 74.48
N SER A 187 -3.38 33.78 74.20
CA SER A 187 -2.37 33.33 75.17
C SER A 187 -0.91 33.60 74.77
N LEU A 188 -0.67 34.15 73.57
CA LEU A 188 0.68 34.29 73.01
C LEU A 188 1.61 35.16 73.89
N THR A 189 1.06 36.17 74.56
CA THR A 189 1.83 37.00 75.49
C THR A 189 2.14 36.29 76.81
N VAL A 190 1.30 35.36 77.26
CA VAL A 190 1.53 34.54 78.47
C VAL A 190 2.54 33.42 78.19
N ASP A 191 2.58 32.91 76.96
CA ASP A 191 3.48 31.83 76.54
C ASP A 191 4.91 32.31 76.25
N ILE A 192 5.09 33.57 75.85
CA ILE A 192 6.42 34.18 75.62
C ILE A 192 7.13 34.53 76.94
N TRP A 193 6.38 34.97 77.97
CA TRP A 193 6.95 35.45 79.22
C TRP A 193 7.18 34.36 80.29
N ASN A 194 6.66 33.15 80.11
CA ASN A 194 6.86 32.01 81.02
C ASN A 194 8.06 31.10 80.69
N ASN A 195 8.91 31.44 79.71
CA ASN A 195 10.09 30.62 79.38
C ASN A 195 11.41 31.33 79.70
N ALA A 196 11.56 31.73 80.96
CA ALA A 196 12.87 31.99 81.53
C ALA A 196 13.61 30.66 81.73
N THR A 197 14.75 30.54 81.04
CA THR A 197 15.83 29.55 81.24
C THR A 197 15.50 28.08 80.99
N ARG A 198 16.09 27.48 79.93
CA ARG A 198 16.63 26.12 80.01
C ARG A 198 17.72 25.84 78.97
N LEU A 199 18.88 25.42 79.49
CA LEU A 199 20.11 25.02 78.78
C LEU A 199 19.89 23.92 77.74
N LEU A 200 20.62 24.02 76.62
CA LEU A 200 20.59 23.12 75.44
C LEU A 200 21.36 21.78 75.60
N THR A 201 21.59 21.24 76.80
CA THR A 201 22.51 20.09 76.96
C THR A 201 22.08 18.95 77.91
N GLY A 202 20.81 18.85 78.30
CA GLY A 202 20.32 17.75 79.16
C GLY A 202 19.58 16.63 78.42
N ALA A 203 20.05 15.38 78.53
CA ALA A 203 19.58 14.21 77.76
C ALA A 203 18.30 13.49 78.26
N ASN A 204 17.41 14.15 79.03
CA ASN A 204 16.15 13.54 79.47
C ASN A 204 14.97 14.45 79.12
N LEU A 205 14.13 13.99 78.19
CA LEU A 205 12.83 14.62 77.86
C LEU A 205 11.70 13.63 78.15
N ASN A 206 10.67 14.13 78.83
CA ASN A 206 9.57 13.32 79.38
C ASN A 206 8.44 13.08 78.36
N SER A 207 8.60 13.58 77.13
CA SER A 207 7.86 13.18 75.93
C SER A 207 8.54 13.79 74.69
N GLY A 208 8.82 12.96 73.68
CA GLY A 208 9.53 13.33 72.45
C GLY A 208 10.98 12.83 72.42
N SER A 209 11.36 12.15 71.33
CA SER A 209 12.72 11.61 71.14
C SER A 209 13.58 12.58 70.33
N LEU A 210 14.84 12.78 70.75
CA LEU A 210 15.86 13.28 69.83
C LEU A 210 16.08 12.23 68.74
N ALA A 211 16.10 12.67 67.47
CA ALA A 211 16.38 11.79 66.34
C ALA A 211 17.69 11.03 66.61
N THR A 212 17.58 9.72 66.71
CA THR A 212 18.73 8.83 66.82
C THR A 212 19.49 8.85 65.50
N LYS A 213 20.75 8.37 65.51
CA LYS A 213 21.50 8.18 64.26
C LYS A 213 20.71 7.34 63.23
N SER A 214 19.90 6.38 63.71
CA SER A 214 19.01 5.57 62.86
C SER A 214 17.95 6.42 62.16
N ASP A 215 17.29 7.33 62.89
CA ASP A 215 16.23 8.19 62.33
C ASP A 215 16.78 9.14 61.23
N VAL A 216 18.03 9.57 61.39
CA VAL A 216 18.74 10.37 60.38
C VAL A 216 19.13 9.53 59.19
N ASP A 217 19.68 8.34 59.41
CA ASP A 217 20.11 7.43 58.32
C ASP A 217 18.90 6.96 57.47
N ASP A 218 17.73 6.68 58.09
CA ASP A 218 16.51 6.29 57.39
C ASP A 218 15.93 7.44 56.52
N LYS A 219 15.97 8.68 57.04
CA LYS A 219 15.58 9.86 56.27
C LYS A 219 16.54 10.14 55.12
N VAL A 220 17.84 10.00 55.35
CA VAL A 220 18.87 10.20 54.32
C VAL A 220 18.74 9.14 53.21
N ASN A 221 18.48 7.89 53.56
CA ASN A 221 18.26 6.81 52.59
C ASN A 221 16.99 7.02 51.77
N THR A 222 15.90 7.45 52.41
CA THR A 222 14.63 7.78 51.73
C THR A 222 14.83 8.93 50.75
N LYS A 223 15.49 10.02 51.18
CA LYS A 223 15.78 11.18 50.33
C LYS A 223 16.72 10.85 49.16
N THR A 224 17.70 9.97 49.40
CA THR A 224 18.62 9.49 48.36
C THR A 224 17.88 8.68 47.31
N GLN A 225 16.85 7.94 47.71
CA GLN A 225 16.06 7.13 46.79
C GLN A 225 15.05 7.97 46.00
N GLU A 226 14.41 8.97 46.63
CA GLU A 226 13.63 10.00 45.94
C GLU A 226 14.48 10.72 44.89
N LEU A 227 15.71 11.11 45.23
CA LEU A 227 16.62 11.79 44.31
C LEU A 227 17.06 10.88 43.15
N LYS A 228 17.29 9.58 43.40
CA LYS A 228 17.57 8.59 42.33
C LYS A 228 16.38 8.40 41.39
N ASP A 229 15.16 8.43 41.91
CA ASP A 229 13.94 8.30 41.12
C ASP A 229 13.63 9.58 40.33
N GLU A 230 14.03 10.75 40.85
CA GLU A 230 13.95 12.04 40.16
C GLU A 230 15.03 12.16 39.08
N ILE A 231 16.27 11.70 39.34
CA ILE A 231 17.35 11.59 38.35
C ILE A 231 16.97 10.63 37.20
N LYS A 232 16.23 9.54 37.48
CA LYS A 232 15.64 8.67 36.45
C LYS A 232 14.60 9.38 35.56
N LYS A 233 13.93 10.42 36.06
CA LYS A 233 12.98 11.22 35.26
C LYS A 233 13.70 12.25 34.38
N THR A 234 14.82 12.80 34.82
CA THR A 234 15.63 13.77 34.05
C THR A 234 16.70 13.15 33.15
N GLY A 235 17.10 11.89 33.39
CA GLY A 235 18.05 11.16 32.55
C GLY A 235 17.37 10.50 31.35
N THR A 236 17.20 11.25 30.25
CA THR A 236 17.02 10.78 28.86
C THR A 236 16.62 9.31 28.67
N GLY A 237 15.32 8.99 28.79
CA GLY A 237 14.81 7.63 28.64
C GLY A 237 13.35 7.56 28.19
N SER A 238 13.14 7.32 26.89
CA SER A 238 11.99 6.62 26.29
C SER A 238 10.78 7.41 25.76
N THR A 239 10.24 8.44 26.42
CA THR A 239 9.00 9.09 25.93
C THR A 239 9.23 10.01 24.72
N ASP A 240 10.18 10.94 24.79
CA ASP A 240 10.48 11.87 23.68
C ASP A 240 11.05 11.18 22.43
N ILE A 241 11.84 10.12 22.59
CA ILE A 241 12.37 9.35 21.45
C ILE A 241 11.25 8.65 20.70
N SER A 242 10.20 8.19 21.40
CA SER A 242 9.07 7.52 20.77
C SER A 242 8.23 8.48 19.94
N ASP A 243 8.04 9.72 20.42
CA ASP A 243 7.28 10.74 19.71
C ASP A 243 8.10 11.39 18.59
N LEU A 244 9.40 11.59 18.77
CA LEU A 244 10.33 11.95 17.69
C LEU A 244 10.38 10.86 16.61
N LYS A 245 10.38 9.57 16.98
CA LYS A 245 10.27 8.46 16.02
C LYS A 245 8.94 8.48 15.30
N LYS A 246 7.82 8.72 15.98
CA LYS A 246 6.50 8.85 15.33
C LYS A 246 6.42 10.06 14.41
N ILE A 247 6.97 11.21 14.79
CA ILE A 247 7.02 12.42 13.95
C ILE A 247 7.93 12.18 12.75
N THR A 248 9.10 11.58 12.94
CA THR A 248 10.02 11.21 11.87
C THR A 248 9.37 10.20 10.92
N GLN A 249 8.67 9.20 11.45
CA GLN A 249 7.98 8.18 10.66
C GLN A 249 6.76 8.75 9.93
N ARG A 250 5.97 9.63 10.56
CA ARG A 250 4.87 10.35 9.89
C ARG A 250 5.38 11.27 8.80
N THR A 251 6.48 11.98 9.06
CA THR A 251 7.15 12.80 8.07
C THR A 251 7.58 11.89 6.93
N ASN A 252 8.43 10.88 7.18
CA ASN A 252 8.86 9.90 6.18
C ASN A 252 7.71 9.28 5.37
N ASN A 253 6.58 8.93 5.99
CA ASN A 253 5.41 8.40 5.27
C ASN A 253 4.73 9.46 4.39
N LEU A 254 4.65 10.72 4.83
CA LEU A 254 4.16 11.83 4.01
C LEU A 254 5.16 12.15 2.88
N LEU A 255 6.46 12.02 3.15
CA LEU A 255 7.54 12.17 2.17
C LEU A 255 7.43 11.11 1.09
N GLU A 256 7.29 9.85 1.48
CA GLU A 256 7.09 8.71 0.58
C GLU A 256 5.84 8.91 -0.28
N LYS A 257 4.73 9.37 0.31
CA LYS A 257 3.52 9.72 -0.44
C LYS A 257 3.73 10.82 -1.48
N LEU A 258 4.53 11.85 -1.17
CA LEU A 258 4.78 12.98 -2.08
C LEU A 258 5.73 12.59 -3.23
N VAL A 259 6.82 11.90 -2.92
CA VAL A 259 7.82 11.45 -3.91
C VAL A 259 7.20 10.42 -4.86
N ASN A 260 6.28 9.57 -4.36
CA ASN A 260 5.60 8.55 -5.15
C ASN A 260 4.30 9.03 -5.82
N LYS A 261 3.93 10.32 -5.73
CA LYS A 261 2.80 10.83 -6.49
C LYS A 261 3.04 10.56 -7.98
N PRO A 262 2.06 10.02 -8.72
CA PRO A 262 2.20 9.80 -10.15
C PRO A 262 2.55 11.11 -10.87
N ILE A 263 3.48 11.02 -11.82
CA ILE A 263 3.92 12.17 -12.62
C ILE A 263 2.91 12.45 -13.72
N ILE A 264 2.30 11.39 -14.27
CA ILE A 264 1.19 11.44 -15.21
C ILE A 264 0.11 10.51 -14.66
N GLU A 265 -1.09 11.02 -14.43
CA GLU A 265 -2.26 10.20 -14.11
C GLU A 265 -3.15 10.06 -15.35
N THR A 266 -3.18 8.87 -15.95
CA THR A 266 -4.13 8.58 -17.04
C THR A 266 -5.49 8.22 -16.44
N SER A 267 -6.54 8.93 -16.84
CA SER A 267 -7.90 8.73 -16.28
C SER A 267 -8.82 7.90 -17.19
N VAL A 268 -8.39 7.59 -18.41
CA VAL A 268 -9.21 6.88 -19.40
C VAL A 268 -8.87 5.38 -19.48
N GLU A 269 -7.71 4.97 -18.99
CA GLU A 269 -7.20 3.62 -19.22
C GLU A 269 -6.79 2.95 -17.91
N ASP A 270 -7.66 2.06 -17.41
CA ASP A 270 -7.26 1.04 -16.42
C ASP A 270 -6.58 -0.10 -17.18
N VAL A 271 -5.26 -0.01 -17.32
CA VAL A 271 -4.45 -1.05 -17.98
C VAL A 271 -3.89 -1.96 -16.89
N PRO A 272 -4.30 -3.24 -16.84
CA PRO A 272 -3.77 -4.18 -15.86
C PRO A 272 -2.28 -4.40 -16.06
N ASP A 273 -1.56 -4.66 -14.98
CA ASP A 273 -0.16 -5.06 -15.04
C ASP A 273 -0.02 -6.34 -15.89
N LEU A 274 0.77 -6.24 -16.96
CA LEU A 274 0.87 -7.32 -17.96
C LEU A 274 1.41 -8.61 -17.33
N GLN A 275 2.37 -8.51 -16.40
CA GLN A 275 2.99 -9.68 -15.80
C GLN A 275 2.06 -10.38 -14.81
N ALA A 276 1.37 -9.61 -13.96
CA ALA A 276 0.33 -10.13 -13.07
C ALA A 276 -0.78 -10.82 -13.87
N LYS A 277 -1.27 -10.16 -14.93
CA LYS A 277 -2.30 -10.71 -15.81
C LYS A 277 -1.85 -11.98 -16.51
N LEU A 278 -0.60 -12.06 -16.97
CA LEU A 278 -0.05 -13.27 -17.59
C LEU A 278 0.06 -14.43 -16.58
N LYS A 279 0.42 -14.15 -15.33
CA LYS A 279 0.48 -15.15 -14.25
C LYS A 279 -0.91 -15.71 -13.94
N GLU A 280 -1.91 -14.83 -13.82
CA GLU A 280 -3.30 -15.25 -13.61
C GLU A 280 -3.82 -16.07 -14.80
N THR A 281 -3.51 -15.64 -16.02
CA THR A 281 -3.90 -16.36 -17.25
C THR A 281 -3.25 -17.74 -17.34
N ASP A 282 -2.02 -17.90 -16.86
CA ASP A 282 -1.36 -19.20 -16.80
C ASP A 282 -2.07 -20.16 -15.83
N ALA A 283 -2.48 -19.65 -14.67
CA ALA A 283 -3.28 -20.43 -13.72
C ALA A 283 -4.62 -20.83 -14.33
N VAL A 284 -5.34 -19.90 -14.95
CA VAL A 284 -6.63 -20.17 -15.62
C VAL A 284 -6.49 -21.18 -16.76
N ALA A 285 -5.49 -21.01 -17.65
CA ALA A 285 -5.25 -21.94 -18.74
C ALA A 285 -4.90 -23.34 -18.23
N THR A 286 -4.16 -23.43 -17.12
CA THR A 286 -3.82 -24.71 -16.46
C THR A 286 -5.06 -25.38 -15.87
N GLN A 287 -5.93 -24.62 -15.18
CA GLN A 287 -7.18 -25.17 -14.65
C GLN A 287 -8.13 -25.62 -15.76
N LEU A 288 -8.24 -24.85 -16.84
CA LEU A 288 -9.00 -25.24 -18.03
C LEU A 288 -8.47 -26.54 -18.65
N PHE A 289 -7.15 -26.68 -18.78
CA PHE A 289 -6.53 -27.90 -19.27
C PHE A 289 -6.82 -29.10 -18.34
N ILE A 290 -6.59 -28.97 -17.03
CA ILE A 290 -6.84 -30.04 -16.06
C ILE A 290 -8.32 -30.46 -16.08
N GLY A 291 -9.24 -29.49 -16.06
CA GLY A 291 -10.68 -29.73 -16.08
C GLY A 291 -11.12 -30.46 -17.34
N THR A 292 -10.53 -30.12 -18.50
CA THR A 292 -10.84 -30.77 -19.77
C THR A 292 -10.26 -32.18 -19.84
N GLN A 293 -9.00 -32.38 -19.43
CA GLN A 293 -8.34 -33.69 -19.40
C GLN A 293 -9.06 -34.69 -18.48
N TYR A 294 -9.50 -34.22 -17.31
CA TYR A 294 -10.34 -35.01 -16.41
C TYR A 294 -11.65 -35.42 -17.10
N SER A 295 -12.31 -34.47 -17.76
CA SER A 295 -13.59 -34.69 -18.44
C SER A 295 -13.44 -35.66 -19.61
N ASN A 296 -12.37 -35.54 -20.39
CA ASN A 296 -12.04 -36.46 -21.48
C ASN A 296 -11.81 -37.88 -20.95
N SER A 297 -10.99 -38.02 -19.91
CA SER A 297 -10.69 -39.31 -19.27
C SER A 297 -11.97 -39.99 -18.75
N LYS A 298 -12.86 -39.23 -18.10
CA LYS A 298 -14.15 -39.74 -17.62
C LYS A 298 -15.06 -40.17 -18.77
N ALA A 299 -15.17 -39.39 -19.85
CA ALA A 299 -15.92 -39.78 -21.05
C ALA A 299 -15.35 -41.06 -21.69
N GLY A 300 -14.02 -41.20 -21.72
CA GLY A 300 -13.33 -42.41 -22.17
C GLY A 300 -13.66 -43.63 -21.29
N LEU A 301 -13.77 -43.45 -19.97
CA LEU A 301 -14.19 -44.53 -19.06
C LEU A 301 -15.63 -44.98 -19.32
N ILE A 302 -16.56 -44.06 -19.59
CA ILE A 302 -17.94 -44.40 -19.98
C ILE A 302 -17.92 -45.23 -21.27
N LYS A 303 -17.13 -44.82 -22.27
CA LYS A 303 -16.97 -45.56 -23.53
C LYS A 303 -16.41 -46.96 -23.32
N LEU A 304 -15.38 -47.12 -22.47
CA LEU A 304 -14.72 -48.40 -22.22
C LEU A 304 -15.60 -49.37 -21.42
N LYS A 305 -16.34 -48.85 -20.42
CA LYS A 305 -17.14 -49.65 -19.48
C LYS A 305 -18.64 -49.66 -19.83
N TRP A 306 -19.02 -49.24 -21.03
CA TRP A 306 -20.43 -49.06 -21.43
C TRP A 306 -21.33 -50.28 -21.13
N ASN A 307 -20.83 -51.49 -21.40
CA ASN A 307 -21.60 -52.72 -21.20
C ASN A 307 -21.72 -53.10 -19.73
N SER A 308 -20.76 -52.71 -18.87
CA SER A 308 -20.76 -53.04 -17.44
C SER A 308 -21.43 -51.98 -16.55
N LEU A 309 -21.56 -50.74 -17.02
CA LEU A 309 -22.17 -49.65 -16.24
C LEU A 309 -23.70 -49.76 -16.19
N GLU A 310 -24.33 -49.42 -15.09
CA GLU A 310 -25.79 -49.26 -15.01
C GLU A 310 -26.26 -47.93 -15.63
N ASN A 311 -27.57 -47.80 -15.89
CA ASN A 311 -28.13 -46.55 -16.43
C ASN A 311 -27.87 -45.37 -15.48
N SER A 312 -28.01 -45.59 -14.16
CA SER A 312 -27.70 -44.61 -13.10
C SER A 312 -26.25 -44.16 -13.15
N GLU A 313 -25.29 -45.08 -13.24
CA GLU A 313 -23.85 -44.74 -13.26
C GLU A 313 -23.45 -43.94 -14.51
N VAL A 314 -24.10 -44.21 -15.66
CA VAL A 314 -23.94 -43.39 -16.87
C VAL A 314 -24.51 -42.00 -16.65
N LEU A 315 -25.71 -41.88 -16.06
CA LEU A 315 -26.34 -40.60 -15.77
C LEU A 315 -25.51 -39.77 -14.77
N ASP A 316 -25.03 -40.37 -13.68
CA ASP A 316 -24.18 -39.71 -12.70
C ASP A 316 -22.90 -39.17 -13.35
N SER A 317 -22.27 -39.98 -14.21
CA SER A 317 -21.07 -39.57 -14.94
C SER A 317 -21.35 -38.43 -15.92
N VAL A 318 -22.50 -38.45 -16.61
CA VAL A 318 -22.92 -37.38 -17.53
C VAL A 318 -23.28 -36.10 -16.79
N GLN A 319 -23.94 -36.19 -15.64
CA GLN A 319 -24.26 -35.05 -14.78
C GLN A 319 -22.98 -34.43 -14.20
N GLU A 320 -22.02 -35.25 -13.76
CA GLU A 320 -20.71 -34.79 -13.31
C GLU A 320 -19.98 -34.02 -14.42
N LEU A 321 -19.91 -34.58 -15.62
CA LEU A 321 -19.32 -33.91 -16.78
C LEU A 321 -20.04 -32.59 -17.10
N THR A 322 -21.38 -32.57 -17.06
CA THR A 322 -22.19 -31.38 -17.31
C THR A 322 -21.93 -30.28 -16.28
N ARG A 323 -21.79 -30.64 -15.00
CA ARG A 323 -21.46 -29.72 -13.90
C ARG A 323 -20.05 -29.17 -14.04
N ARG A 324 -19.08 -30.00 -14.43
CA ARG A 324 -17.69 -29.58 -14.66
C ARG A 324 -17.57 -28.63 -15.86
N LEU A 325 -18.34 -28.89 -16.93
CA LEU A 325 -18.40 -27.96 -18.05
C LEU A 325 -18.96 -26.59 -17.63
N GLY A 326 -20.04 -26.59 -16.84
CA GLY A 326 -20.74 -25.36 -16.46
C GLY A 326 -21.61 -24.80 -17.60
N GLY A 327 -22.25 -23.66 -17.36
CA GLY A 327 -23.12 -22.98 -18.32
C GLY A 327 -22.38 -21.93 -19.16
N GLU A 328 -22.89 -21.63 -20.36
CA GLU A 328 -22.28 -20.62 -21.25
C GLU A 328 -22.23 -19.20 -20.69
N ASN A 329 -23.09 -18.92 -19.70
CA ASN A 329 -23.18 -17.63 -19.00
C ASN A 329 -22.47 -17.65 -17.66
N ASP A 330 -21.72 -18.71 -17.35
CA ASP A 330 -20.94 -18.78 -16.13
C ASP A 330 -19.91 -17.65 -16.10
N SER A 331 -19.86 -16.95 -14.97
CA SER A 331 -18.87 -15.89 -14.76
C SER A 331 -17.45 -16.45 -14.71
N SER A 332 -16.46 -15.58 -14.89
CA SER A 332 -15.03 -15.90 -14.76
C SER A 332 -14.62 -16.51 -13.41
N SER A 333 -15.48 -16.40 -12.38
CA SER A 333 -15.24 -16.93 -11.04
C SER A 333 -15.88 -18.30 -10.76
N SER A 334 -16.64 -18.88 -11.70
CA SER A 334 -17.40 -20.12 -11.44
C SER A 334 -16.57 -21.38 -11.22
N GLY A 335 -15.29 -21.37 -11.63
CA GLY A 335 -14.42 -22.55 -11.62
C GLY A 335 -14.83 -23.65 -12.61
N SER A 336 -15.78 -23.40 -13.51
CA SER A 336 -16.18 -24.31 -14.58
C SER A 336 -15.36 -24.08 -15.86
N VAL A 337 -15.41 -25.04 -16.80
CA VAL A 337 -14.78 -24.89 -18.13
C VAL A 337 -15.28 -23.61 -18.81
N PHE A 338 -16.59 -23.35 -18.80
CA PHE A 338 -17.14 -22.12 -19.36
C PHE A 338 -16.74 -20.86 -18.58
N GLY A 339 -16.60 -20.92 -17.25
CA GLY A 339 -16.06 -19.81 -16.47
C GLY A 339 -14.63 -19.44 -16.87
N TYR A 340 -13.75 -20.43 -17.03
CA TYR A 340 -12.39 -20.18 -17.52
C TYR A 340 -12.36 -19.63 -18.95
N ILE A 341 -13.25 -20.09 -19.82
CA ILE A 341 -13.41 -19.54 -21.18
C ILE A 341 -13.91 -18.08 -21.11
N SER A 342 -14.86 -17.77 -20.24
CA SER A 342 -15.35 -16.41 -19.99
C SER A 342 -14.21 -15.50 -19.53
N TYR A 343 -13.39 -15.92 -18.57
CA TYR A 343 -12.20 -15.16 -18.15
C TYR A 343 -11.27 -14.86 -19.34
N LEU A 344 -10.95 -15.86 -20.17
CA LEU A 344 -10.04 -15.68 -21.31
C LEU A 344 -10.61 -14.71 -22.34
N LYS A 345 -11.93 -14.77 -22.59
CA LYS A 345 -12.64 -13.88 -23.50
C LYS A 345 -12.68 -12.44 -22.96
N GLU A 346 -13.00 -12.28 -21.69
CA GLU A 346 -13.06 -10.99 -21.00
C GLU A 346 -11.69 -10.36 -20.82
N SER A 347 -10.65 -11.15 -20.63
CA SER A 347 -9.29 -10.64 -20.40
C SER A 347 -8.57 -10.30 -21.70
N TRP A 348 -8.64 -11.17 -22.71
CA TRP A 348 -7.72 -11.11 -23.85
C TRP A 348 -8.42 -11.01 -25.20
N ASP A 349 -9.55 -11.69 -25.34
CA ASP A 349 -10.24 -11.85 -26.62
C ASP A 349 -9.33 -12.46 -27.72
N TRP A 350 -8.67 -13.58 -27.40
CA TRP A 350 -7.83 -14.30 -28.34
C TRP A 350 -8.63 -15.23 -29.26
N THR A 351 -8.20 -15.36 -30.51
CA THR A 351 -8.86 -16.22 -31.50
C THR A 351 -9.06 -17.68 -31.06
N PRO A 352 -8.10 -18.38 -30.42
CA PRO A 352 -8.31 -19.75 -29.94
C PRO A 352 -9.46 -19.87 -28.93
N THR A 353 -9.78 -18.81 -28.18
CA THR A 353 -10.85 -18.82 -27.16
C THR A 353 -12.22 -19.07 -27.80
N GLU A 354 -12.48 -18.55 -28.99
CA GLU A 354 -13.76 -18.79 -29.71
C GLU A 354 -13.90 -20.23 -30.20
N THR A 355 -12.80 -20.81 -30.68
CA THR A 355 -12.76 -22.23 -31.09
C THR A 355 -13.06 -23.13 -29.88
N ILE A 356 -12.38 -22.88 -28.75
CA ILE A 356 -12.57 -23.62 -27.49
C ILE A 356 -14.00 -23.47 -26.99
N LYS A 357 -14.57 -22.26 -27.03
CA LYS A 357 -15.97 -22.00 -26.66
C LYS A 357 -16.95 -22.80 -27.51
N THR A 358 -16.74 -22.80 -28.82
CA THR A 358 -17.61 -23.52 -29.77
C THR A 358 -17.56 -25.04 -29.53
N GLN A 359 -16.38 -25.59 -29.29
CA GLN A 359 -16.20 -27.01 -28.98
C GLN A 359 -16.81 -27.39 -27.62
N ALA A 360 -16.64 -26.55 -26.59
CA ALA A 360 -17.27 -26.75 -25.28
C ALA A 360 -18.80 -26.76 -25.37
N ARG A 361 -19.39 -25.91 -26.23
CA ARG A 361 -20.84 -25.92 -26.51
C ARG A 361 -21.29 -27.25 -27.13
N ALA A 362 -20.59 -27.72 -28.16
CA ALA A 362 -20.92 -28.99 -28.82
C ALA A 362 -20.86 -30.17 -27.82
N ILE A 363 -19.88 -30.20 -26.92
CA ILE A 363 -19.78 -31.20 -25.85
C ILE A 363 -21.00 -31.15 -24.94
N ARG A 364 -21.40 -29.95 -24.49
CA ARG A 364 -22.58 -29.76 -23.63
C ARG A 364 -23.86 -30.24 -24.31
N GLU A 365 -24.05 -29.95 -25.59
CA GLU A 365 -25.20 -30.41 -26.36
C GLU A 365 -25.28 -31.94 -26.43
N VAL A 366 -24.13 -32.61 -26.66
CA VAL A 366 -24.05 -34.08 -26.68
C VAL A 366 -24.32 -34.67 -25.30
N LEU A 367 -23.78 -34.08 -24.22
CA LEU A 367 -24.05 -34.52 -22.84
C LEU A 367 -25.56 -34.46 -22.51
N VAL A 368 -26.20 -33.33 -22.80
CA VAL A 368 -27.65 -33.16 -22.60
C VAL A 368 -28.45 -34.17 -23.43
N SER A 369 -27.99 -34.46 -24.65
CA SER A 369 -28.62 -35.46 -25.52
C SER A 369 -28.49 -36.89 -24.98
N ILE A 370 -27.31 -37.26 -24.44
CA ILE A 370 -27.09 -38.56 -23.80
C ILE A 370 -27.97 -38.68 -22.55
N GLN A 371 -27.98 -37.66 -21.69
CA GLN A 371 -28.76 -37.65 -20.46
C GLN A 371 -30.24 -37.94 -20.76
N ARG A 372 -30.86 -37.17 -21.67
CA ARG A 372 -32.27 -37.31 -22.02
C ARG A 372 -32.61 -38.71 -22.54
N GLU A 373 -31.76 -39.30 -23.39
CA GLU A 373 -32.03 -40.62 -23.97
C GLU A 373 -31.87 -41.77 -22.96
N VAL A 374 -30.87 -41.69 -22.08
CA VAL A 374 -30.70 -42.69 -21.02
C VAL A 374 -31.83 -42.61 -20.00
N GLU A 375 -32.29 -41.39 -19.65
CA GLU A 375 -33.46 -41.19 -18.79
C GLU A 375 -34.74 -41.76 -19.41
N SER A 376 -34.96 -41.56 -20.72
CA SER A 376 -36.21 -41.98 -21.38
C SER A 376 -36.25 -43.46 -21.78
N SER A 377 -35.11 -44.00 -22.23
CA SER A 377 -35.05 -45.29 -22.93
C SER A 377 -33.92 -46.22 -22.46
N GLY A 378 -33.11 -45.78 -21.49
CA GLY A 378 -31.94 -46.51 -21.02
C GLY A 378 -30.77 -46.52 -22.02
N LYS A 379 -29.71 -47.26 -21.69
CA LYS A 379 -28.56 -47.45 -22.58
C LYS A 379 -28.97 -48.14 -23.89
N SER A 380 -28.52 -47.57 -25.02
CA SER A 380 -28.74 -48.14 -26.36
C SER A 380 -27.48 -48.03 -27.24
N ARG A 381 -27.49 -48.71 -28.40
CA ARG A 381 -26.44 -48.54 -29.41
C ARG A 381 -26.35 -47.11 -29.94
N SER A 382 -27.49 -46.42 -30.06
CA SER A 382 -27.55 -45.01 -30.46
C SER A 382 -26.82 -44.13 -29.46
N THR A 383 -27.14 -44.29 -28.17
CA THR A 383 -26.53 -43.51 -27.09
C THR A 383 -25.04 -43.83 -26.93
N TYR A 384 -24.63 -45.07 -27.14
CA TYR A 384 -23.20 -45.44 -27.20
C TYR A 384 -22.44 -44.69 -28.29
N ASN A 385 -23.02 -44.56 -29.50
CA ASN A 385 -22.41 -43.79 -30.58
C ASN A 385 -22.23 -42.31 -30.19
N LYS A 386 -23.16 -41.74 -29.41
CA LYS A 386 -23.01 -40.38 -28.88
C LYS A 386 -21.90 -40.27 -27.84
N VAL A 387 -21.68 -41.29 -27.02
CA VAL A 387 -20.51 -41.35 -26.12
C VAL A 387 -19.19 -41.39 -26.93
N ILE A 388 -19.16 -42.08 -28.08
CA ILE A 388 -18.00 -42.03 -28.99
C ILE A 388 -17.81 -40.60 -29.52
N THR A 389 -18.88 -39.95 -29.97
CA THR A 389 -18.84 -38.54 -30.40
C THR A 389 -18.35 -37.62 -29.29
N LEU A 390 -18.80 -37.84 -28.05
CA LEU A 390 -18.40 -37.07 -26.88
C LEU A 390 -16.88 -37.13 -26.66
N VAL A 391 -16.28 -38.33 -26.70
CA VAL A 391 -14.83 -38.52 -26.57
C VAL A 391 -14.09 -37.78 -27.69
N ASN A 392 -14.53 -37.92 -28.94
CA ASN A 392 -13.90 -37.24 -30.07
C ASN A 392 -13.97 -35.70 -29.94
N LEU A 393 -15.06 -35.15 -29.39
CA LEU A 393 -15.19 -33.72 -29.15
C LEU A 393 -14.26 -33.25 -28.03
N PHE A 394 -14.09 -34.03 -26.96
CA PHE A 394 -13.10 -33.75 -25.93
C PHE A 394 -11.67 -33.81 -26.47
N ASP A 395 -11.32 -34.77 -27.34
CA ASP A 395 -10.00 -34.82 -27.98
C ASP A 395 -9.72 -33.58 -28.85
N GLN A 396 -10.73 -33.08 -29.56
CA GLN A 396 -10.64 -31.84 -30.33
C GLN A 396 -10.46 -30.60 -29.44
N LEU A 397 -11.18 -30.57 -28.31
CA LEU A 397 -11.06 -29.51 -27.30
C LEU A 397 -9.66 -29.51 -26.68
N ASP A 398 -9.16 -30.67 -26.27
CA ASP A 398 -7.80 -30.85 -25.75
C ASP A 398 -6.74 -30.39 -26.76
N THR A 399 -6.91 -30.71 -28.04
CA THR A 399 -6.02 -30.26 -29.12
C THR A 399 -6.03 -28.74 -29.28
N SER A 400 -7.18 -28.10 -29.09
CA SER A 400 -7.34 -26.65 -29.24
C SER A 400 -6.85 -25.87 -28.02
N ILE A 401 -6.99 -26.44 -26.83
CA ILE A 401 -6.38 -25.91 -25.59
C ILE A 401 -4.86 -26.07 -25.69
N GLY A 402 -4.39 -27.29 -25.94
CA GLY A 402 -2.98 -27.64 -25.96
C GLY A 402 -2.36 -27.74 -24.56
N ASP A 403 -1.04 -27.73 -24.48
CA ASP A 403 -0.28 -27.85 -23.24
C ASP A 403 1.02 -27.01 -23.26
N ASN A 404 1.78 -27.05 -22.16
CA ASN A 404 3.02 -26.29 -21.99
C ASN A 404 4.14 -26.64 -22.99
N SER A 405 4.07 -27.80 -23.66
CA SER A 405 5.03 -28.24 -24.66
C SER A 405 4.80 -27.55 -26.01
N ASN A 406 3.62 -26.93 -26.22
CA ASN A 406 3.31 -26.28 -27.47
C ASN A 406 4.31 -25.16 -27.82
N LYS A 407 4.52 -24.98 -29.13
CA LYS A 407 5.36 -23.93 -29.73
C LYS A 407 4.53 -22.68 -30.03
N VAL A 408 5.20 -21.54 -30.12
CA VAL A 408 4.60 -20.20 -30.33
C VAL A 408 3.73 -20.05 -31.59
N ASN A 409 3.93 -20.91 -32.58
CA ASN A 409 3.22 -20.87 -33.86
C ASN A 409 2.06 -21.88 -33.94
N GLN A 410 1.86 -22.69 -32.90
CA GLN A 410 0.72 -23.59 -32.85
C GLN A 410 -0.54 -22.81 -32.50
N LYS A 411 -1.63 -23.07 -33.24
CA LYS A 411 -2.92 -22.38 -33.08
C LYS A 411 -3.70 -22.94 -31.88
N THR A 412 -3.06 -23.04 -30.73
CA THR A 412 -3.65 -23.50 -29.46
C THR A 412 -3.66 -22.37 -28.44
N LEU A 413 -4.44 -22.52 -27.36
CA LEU A 413 -4.42 -21.57 -26.24
C LEU A 413 -3.02 -21.45 -25.63
N PHE A 414 -2.37 -22.58 -25.32
CA PHE A 414 -1.02 -22.57 -24.75
C PHE A 414 0.03 -22.04 -25.74
N GLY A 415 -0.12 -22.29 -27.04
CA GLY A 415 0.72 -21.68 -28.08
C GLY A 415 0.63 -20.15 -28.06
N LYS A 416 -0.60 -19.61 -27.98
CA LYS A 416 -0.86 -18.16 -27.92
C LYS A 416 -0.38 -17.53 -26.62
N LEU A 417 -0.57 -18.21 -25.49
CA LEU A 417 -0.06 -17.78 -24.19
C LEU A 417 1.47 -17.70 -24.20
N LYS A 418 2.15 -18.70 -24.78
CA LYS A 418 3.62 -18.73 -24.91
C LYS A 418 4.14 -17.62 -25.82
N GLU A 419 3.49 -17.38 -26.96
CA GLU A 419 3.80 -16.25 -27.83
C GLU A 419 3.74 -14.92 -27.06
N THR A 420 2.64 -14.71 -26.32
CA THR A 420 2.42 -13.47 -25.57
C THR A 420 3.45 -13.31 -24.44
N LYS A 421 3.76 -14.37 -23.69
CA LYS A 421 4.79 -14.37 -22.65
C LYS A 421 6.18 -14.04 -23.19
N LEU A 422 6.58 -14.65 -24.30
CA LEU A 422 7.88 -14.37 -24.91
C LEU A 422 7.97 -12.94 -25.44
N LEU A 423 6.89 -12.42 -26.01
CA LEU A 423 6.85 -11.03 -26.46
C LEU A 423 6.93 -10.05 -25.28
N ALA A 424 6.20 -10.31 -24.20
CA ALA A 424 6.26 -9.51 -22.97
C ALA A 424 7.68 -9.51 -22.38
N GLY A 425 8.31 -10.70 -22.26
CA GLY A 425 9.69 -10.83 -21.78
C GLY A 425 10.69 -10.09 -22.67
N ALA A 426 10.56 -10.21 -24.00
CA ALA A 426 11.42 -9.48 -24.93
C ALA A 426 11.27 -7.96 -24.80
N LEU A 427 10.05 -7.45 -24.59
CA LEU A 427 9.83 -6.02 -24.32
C LEU A 427 10.42 -5.57 -22.98
N ASP A 428 10.38 -6.41 -21.95
CA ASP A 428 11.04 -6.13 -20.67
C ASP A 428 12.55 -6.08 -20.81
N ASP A 429 13.15 -7.03 -21.55
CA ASP A 429 14.58 -7.04 -21.80
C ASP A 429 15.01 -5.79 -22.58
N ARG A 430 14.28 -5.39 -23.62
CA ARG A 430 14.57 -4.14 -24.36
C ARG A 430 14.42 -2.89 -23.49
N SER A 431 13.48 -2.87 -22.54
CA SER A 431 13.37 -1.77 -21.58
C SER A 431 14.66 -1.65 -20.75
N LYS A 432 15.13 -2.78 -20.19
CA LYS A 432 16.36 -2.84 -19.38
C LYS A 432 17.60 -2.47 -20.19
N ASP A 433 17.69 -2.89 -21.45
CA ASP A 433 18.80 -2.52 -22.32
C ASP A 433 18.89 -1.00 -22.54
N PHE A 434 17.74 -0.33 -22.71
CA PHE A 434 17.65 1.12 -22.82
C PHE A 434 17.95 1.84 -21.50
N GLU A 435 17.46 1.32 -20.38
CA GLU A 435 17.77 1.83 -19.03
C GLU A 435 19.29 1.78 -18.78
N ALA A 436 19.92 0.62 -19.00
CA ALA A 436 21.36 0.46 -18.85
C ALA A 436 22.17 1.38 -19.80
N PHE A 437 21.68 1.60 -21.02
CA PHE A 437 22.28 2.55 -21.97
C PHE A 437 22.21 4.00 -21.46
N LEU A 438 21.08 4.41 -20.89
CA LEU A 438 20.87 5.75 -20.34
C LEU A 438 21.64 5.97 -19.04
N ASP A 439 21.72 4.98 -18.15
CA ASP A 439 22.51 5.04 -16.92
C ASP A 439 24.00 5.24 -17.23
N SER A 440 24.47 4.58 -18.29
CA SER A 440 25.84 4.71 -18.78
C SER A 440 26.04 5.87 -19.76
N TRP A 441 25.07 6.79 -19.92
CA TRP A 441 25.09 7.80 -21.00
C TRP A 441 26.39 8.61 -21.04
N ASN A 442 26.85 9.07 -19.88
CA ASN A 442 28.03 9.95 -19.77
C ASN A 442 29.35 9.20 -20.00
N SER A 443 29.34 7.86 -20.04
CA SER A 443 30.52 7.05 -20.33
C SER A 443 30.83 6.92 -21.82
N TYR A 444 29.86 7.21 -22.69
CA TYR A 444 29.98 7.03 -24.14
C TYR A 444 30.34 8.31 -24.88
N LYS A 445 31.11 8.18 -25.96
CA LYS A 445 31.31 9.26 -26.92
C LYS A 445 30.11 9.38 -27.87
N LEU A 446 29.93 10.57 -28.47
CA LEU A 446 28.79 10.84 -29.36
C LEU A 446 28.59 9.79 -30.48
N PRO A 447 29.63 9.33 -31.23
CA PRO A 447 29.43 8.30 -32.25
C PRO A 447 28.99 6.95 -31.67
N GLU A 448 29.44 6.61 -30.46
CA GLU A 448 29.04 5.39 -29.77
C GLU A 448 27.58 5.46 -29.31
N LYS A 449 27.14 6.63 -28.80
CA LYS A 449 25.74 6.90 -28.45
C LYS A 449 24.82 6.68 -29.66
N GLN A 450 25.18 7.25 -30.82
CA GLN A 450 24.42 7.09 -32.06
C GLN A 450 24.34 5.62 -32.50
N ARG A 451 25.49 4.92 -32.52
CA ARG A 451 25.55 3.51 -32.92
C ARG A 451 24.71 2.62 -31.99
N LYS A 452 24.91 2.73 -30.68
CA LYS A 452 24.16 1.94 -29.68
C LYS A 452 22.66 2.20 -29.76
N LEU A 453 22.26 3.47 -29.84
CA LEU A 453 20.85 3.83 -30.01
C LEU A 453 20.25 3.21 -31.28
N SER A 454 20.98 3.23 -32.40
CA SER A 454 20.52 2.60 -33.65
C SER A 454 20.37 1.07 -33.52
N GLU A 455 21.32 0.40 -32.87
CA GLU A 455 21.28 -1.04 -32.61
C GLU A 455 20.07 -1.40 -31.73
N LEU A 456 19.93 -0.76 -30.57
CA LEU A 456 18.82 -1.00 -29.65
C LEU A 456 17.47 -0.69 -30.30
N SER A 457 17.37 0.38 -31.10
CA SER A 457 16.14 0.73 -31.82
C SER A 457 15.76 -0.35 -32.85
N LYS A 458 16.73 -0.95 -33.55
CA LYS A 458 16.47 -2.06 -34.49
C LYS A 458 15.93 -3.29 -33.77
N GLU A 459 16.44 -3.59 -32.58
CA GLU A 459 15.94 -4.71 -31.78
C GLU A 459 14.50 -4.48 -31.32
N VAL A 460 14.12 -3.25 -30.98
CA VAL A 460 12.73 -2.90 -30.66
C VAL A 460 11.81 -3.04 -31.87
N VAL A 461 12.29 -2.68 -33.08
CA VAL A 461 11.51 -2.87 -34.32
C VAL A 461 11.12 -4.34 -34.54
N ALA A 462 11.97 -5.29 -34.17
CA ALA A 462 11.68 -6.73 -34.34
C ALA A 462 10.51 -7.22 -33.46
N VAL A 463 10.32 -6.60 -32.29
CA VAL A 463 9.25 -6.94 -31.33
C VAL A 463 8.07 -5.98 -31.38
N ASN A 464 8.17 -4.88 -32.13
CA ASN A 464 7.11 -3.88 -32.20
C ASN A 464 5.83 -4.43 -32.88
N ARG A 465 4.69 -4.09 -32.30
CA ARG A 465 3.33 -4.36 -32.77
C ARG A 465 2.48 -3.09 -32.90
N ILE A 466 3.02 -1.93 -32.52
CA ILE A 466 2.38 -0.64 -32.79
C ILE A 466 2.47 -0.32 -34.30
N PRO A 467 1.34 -0.07 -34.98
CA PRO A 467 1.34 0.15 -36.41
C PRO A 467 1.95 1.51 -36.79
N SER A 468 2.47 1.58 -38.02
CA SER A 468 2.92 2.83 -38.67
C SER A 468 4.05 3.62 -37.96
N ILE A 469 4.81 2.99 -37.05
CA ILE A 469 5.85 3.67 -36.24
C ILE A 469 7.30 3.22 -36.50
N ASN A 470 7.51 2.10 -37.21
CA ASN A 470 8.85 1.52 -37.42
C ASN A 470 9.83 2.47 -38.10
N LYS A 471 9.37 3.24 -39.09
CA LYS A 471 10.20 4.25 -39.77
C LYS A 471 10.67 5.32 -38.78
N SER A 472 9.77 5.78 -37.92
CA SER A 472 10.09 6.73 -36.87
C SER A 472 11.11 6.13 -35.90
N LEU A 473 10.97 4.88 -35.45
CA LEU A 473 11.94 4.22 -34.55
C LEU A 473 13.39 4.24 -35.07
N LEU A 474 13.61 4.09 -36.37
CA LEU A 474 14.94 3.92 -36.97
C LEU A 474 15.71 5.23 -37.22
N SER A 475 15.14 6.41 -36.97
CA SER A 475 15.81 7.70 -37.20
C SER A 475 16.79 8.03 -36.05
N ALA A 476 18.09 7.73 -36.21
CA ALA A 476 19.10 7.91 -35.14
C ALA A 476 20.32 8.77 -35.55
N ASN A 477 20.14 9.78 -36.40
CA ASN A 477 21.26 10.53 -37.02
C ASN A 477 21.47 11.97 -36.48
N SER A 478 21.09 12.25 -35.24
CA SER A 478 21.28 13.59 -34.67
C SER A 478 22.71 13.79 -34.13
N SER A 479 23.27 14.97 -34.37
CA SER A 479 24.53 15.43 -33.76
C SER A 479 24.34 16.04 -32.35
N LEU A 480 23.09 16.24 -31.91
CA LEU A 480 22.76 16.84 -30.62
C LEU A 480 22.45 15.76 -29.58
N GLU A 481 23.19 15.73 -28.47
CA GLU A 481 23.01 14.73 -27.42
C GLU A 481 21.60 14.71 -26.83
N LYS A 482 21.00 15.89 -26.64
CA LYS A 482 19.63 16.03 -26.16
C LYS A 482 18.63 15.33 -27.09
N GLU A 483 18.80 15.45 -28.40
CA GLU A 483 17.91 14.81 -29.37
C GLU A 483 18.10 13.29 -29.36
N LEU A 484 19.32 12.79 -29.18
CA LEU A 484 19.57 11.36 -29.01
C LEU A 484 18.95 10.82 -27.72
N ARG A 485 18.97 11.58 -26.61
CA ARG A 485 18.27 11.20 -25.37
C ARG A 485 16.76 11.18 -25.55
N ASN A 486 16.19 12.23 -26.12
CA ASN A 486 14.77 12.29 -26.43
C ASN A 486 14.37 11.13 -27.35
N LYS A 487 15.25 10.74 -28.28
CA LYS A 487 15.04 9.57 -29.11
C LYS A 487 15.01 8.27 -28.30
N SER A 488 15.89 8.10 -27.32
CA SER A 488 15.83 6.97 -26.39
C SER A 488 14.51 6.95 -25.62
N TYR A 489 14.06 8.08 -25.08
CA TYR A 489 12.78 8.18 -24.38
C TYR A 489 11.59 7.87 -25.28
N PHE A 490 11.61 8.34 -26.52
CA PHE A 490 10.63 7.95 -27.54
C PHE A 490 10.58 6.43 -27.72
N VAL A 491 11.72 5.76 -27.89
CA VAL A 491 11.76 4.30 -28.07
C VAL A 491 11.24 3.59 -26.82
N MET A 492 11.61 4.03 -25.62
CA MET A 492 11.04 3.51 -24.36
C MET A 492 9.53 3.73 -24.28
N GLY A 493 9.03 4.88 -24.71
CA GLY A 493 7.61 5.18 -24.82
C GLY A 493 6.87 4.20 -25.76
N ILE A 494 7.51 3.78 -26.85
CA ILE A 494 7.00 2.74 -27.75
C ILE A 494 7.05 1.35 -27.10
N ILE A 495 8.09 1.00 -26.35
CA ILE A 495 8.15 -0.26 -25.59
C ILE A 495 6.98 -0.31 -24.60
N SER A 496 6.75 0.77 -23.84
CA SER A 496 5.61 0.91 -22.94
C SER A 496 4.27 0.82 -23.67
N ALA A 497 4.14 1.44 -24.84
CA ALA A 497 2.94 1.33 -25.67
C ALA A 497 2.68 -0.12 -26.13
N ASN A 498 3.72 -0.88 -26.48
CA ASN A 498 3.59 -2.29 -26.82
C ASN A 498 3.14 -3.13 -25.63
N LYS A 499 3.70 -2.91 -24.44
CA LYS A 499 3.26 -3.61 -23.22
C LYS A 499 1.78 -3.31 -22.93
N LYS A 500 1.36 -2.05 -23.06
CA LYS A 500 -0.05 -1.65 -22.96
C LYS A 500 -0.93 -2.31 -24.02
N LEU A 501 -0.48 -2.37 -25.27
CA LEU A 501 -1.19 -3.05 -26.36
C LEU A 501 -1.43 -4.52 -26.03
N LEU A 502 -0.42 -5.21 -25.48
CA LEU A 502 -0.54 -6.61 -25.07
C LEU A 502 -1.46 -6.79 -23.87
N ALA A 503 -1.44 -5.88 -22.90
CA ALA A 503 -2.25 -5.97 -21.70
C ALA A 503 -3.76 -5.74 -21.95
N ARG A 504 -4.14 -5.23 -23.13
CA ARG A 504 -5.53 -4.87 -23.47
C ARG A 504 -6.19 -5.88 -24.39
N LYS A 505 -7.52 -5.79 -24.50
CA LYS A 505 -8.31 -6.53 -25.49
C LYS A 505 -7.88 -6.14 -26.91
N THR A 506 -7.97 -7.09 -27.82
CA THR A 506 -7.60 -6.88 -29.22
C THR A 506 -8.45 -5.79 -29.88
N GLY A 507 -7.81 -4.95 -30.70
CA GLY A 507 -8.50 -3.96 -31.53
C GLY A 507 -9.00 -2.69 -30.81
N LEU A 508 -8.73 -2.49 -29.52
CA LEU A 508 -9.07 -1.23 -28.82
C LEU A 508 -8.00 -0.15 -29.06
N THR A 509 -8.43 1.10 -29.24
CA THR A 509 -7.51 2.25 -29.31
C THR A 509 -6.69 2.39 -28.03
N LEU A 510 -5.44 2.81 -28.16
CA LEU A 510 -4.54 3.00 -27.01
C LEU A 510 -3.84 4.35 -27.01
N THR A 511 -3.55 4.82 -25.81
CA THR A 511 -2.74 6.01 -25.57
C THR A 511 -1.52 5.68 -24.69
N SER A 512 -0.36 6.23 -25.04
CA SER A 512 0.86 6.04 -24.26
C SER A 512 1.61 7.36 -24.17
N THR A 513 1.84 7.86 -22.96
CA THR A 513 2.48 9.14 -22.71
C THR A 513 3.83 8.94 -22.02
N TRP A 514 4.85 9.68 -22.46
CA TRP A 514 6.18 9.75 -21.84
C TRP A 514 6.69 11.19 -21.87
N LEU A 515 7.80 11.45 -21.18
CA LEU A 515 8.41 12.77 -21.12
C LEU A 515 9.69 12.86 -21.97
N GLU A 516 9.93 14.02 -22.55
CA GLU A 516 11.16 14.38 -23.27
C GLU A 516 11.76 15.69 -22.74
N LEU A 517 13.07 15.88 -22.96
CA LEU A 517 13.83 17.06 -22.55
C LEU A 517 13.57 18.26 -23.47
N GLY A 518 13.69 19.46 -22.91
CA GLY A 518 13.65 20.72 -23.66
C GLY A 518 12.47 21.61 -23.32
N SER A 519 12.37 21.96 -22.03
CA SER A 519 11.13 22.41 -21.40
C SER A 519 10.15 21.23 -21.45
N ILE A 520 10.00 20.52 -20.32
CA ILE A 520 9.43 19.15 -20.21
C ILE A 520 8.28 18.94 -21.20
N ILE A 521 8.47 17.99 -22.12
CA ILE A 521 7.53 17.73 -23.21
C ILE A 521 6.78 16.44 -22.91
N PHE A 522 5.47 16.55 -22.71
CA PHE A 522 4.56 15.41 -22.58
C PHE A 522 4.21 14.92 -23.99
N LYS A 523 4.90 13.88 -24.44
CA LYS A 523 4.63 13.24 -25.72
C LYS A 523 3.63 12.12 -25.53
N THR A 524 2.59 12.10 -26.35
CA THR A 524 1.58 11.04 -26.34
C THR A 524 1.47 10.41 -27.71
N LEU A 525 1.56 9.08 -27.73
CA LEU A 525 1.20 8.23 -28.85
C LEU A 525 -0.28 7.88 -28.75
N VAL A 526 -1.05 8.12 -29.81
CA VAL A 526 -2.46 7.75 -29.94
C VAL A 526 -2.58 6.79 -31.12
N THR A 527 -3.02 5.56 -30.86
CA THR A 527 -2.96 4.47 -31.85
C THR A 527 -4.30 3.79 -32.01
N ASN A 528 -4.69 3.56 -33.26
CA ASN A 528 -5.73 2.61 -33.65
C ASN A 528 -5.06 1.30 -34.12
N PRO A 529 -5.08 0.23 -33.31
CA PRO A 529 -4.50 -1.04 -33.71
C PRO A 529 -5.41 -1.86 -34.65
N SER A 530 -6.67 -1.46 -34.86
CA SER A 530 -7.56 -2.14 -35.80
C SER A 530 -7.06 -1.99 -37.23
N THR A 531 -7.01 -3.10 -37.96
CA THR A 531 -6.66 -3.12 -39.38
C THR A 531 -7.88 -2.96 -40.30
N LEU A 532 -9.09 -2.93 -39.73
CA LEU A 532 -10.34 -3.02 -40.48
C LEU A 532 -11.20 -1.77 -40.40
N ILE A 533 -11.24 -1.10 -39.24
CA ILE A 533 -12.18 -0.01 -38.98
C ILE A 533 -11.48 1.23 -38.42
N SER A 534 -11.99 2.40 -38.79
CA SER A 534 -11.62 3.66 -38.14
C SER A 534 -12.20 3.69 -36.72
N GLN A 535 -11.45 4.28 -35.80
CA GLN A 535 -11.86 4.37 -34.40
C GLN A 535 -11.61 5.78 -33.86
N LYS A 536 -12.48 6.21 -32.94
CA LYS A 536 -12.30 7.45 -32.19
C LYS A 536 -11.51 7.14 -30.93
N ALA A 537 -10.28 7.62 -30.86
CA ALA A 537 -9.41 7.49 -29.70
C ALA A 537 -9.57 8.72 -28.80
N THR A 538 -9.89 8.50 -27.53
CA THR A 538 -9.99 9.54 -26.50
C THR A 538 -8.72 9.58 -25.67
N LEU A 539 -8.22 10.78 -25.40
CA LEU A 539 -7.07 11.02 -24.55
C LEU A 539 -7.51 11.86 -23.35
N LYS A 540 -7.15 11.43 -22.13
CA LYS A 540 -7.20 12.28 -20.94
C LYS A 540 -6.12 11.88 -19.94
N TYR A 541 -5.25 12.82 -19.59
CA TYR A 541 -4.25 12.65 -18.54
C TYR A 541 -4.06 13.93 -17.74
N TYR A 542 -3.75 13.78 -16.46
CA TYR A 542 -3.43 14.91 -15.59
C TYR A 542 -1.94 15.24 -15.68
N LEU A 543 -1.66 16.54 -15.70
CA LEU A 543 -0.31 17.07 -15.57
C LEU A 543 0.10 17.05 -14.09
N PRO A 544 1.42 17.05 -13.80
CA PRO A 544 1.90 17.21 -12.44
C PRO A 544 1.27 18.42 -11.74
N PRO A 545 0.90 18.31 -10.45
CA PRO A 545 0.24 19.38 -9.70
C PRO A 545 1.06 20.67 -9.56
N GLU A 546 2.36 20.59 -9.80
CA GLU A 546 3.26 21.73 -9.78
C GLU A 546 3.04 22.68 -10.97
N ILE A 547 2.48 22.17 -12.09
CA ILE A 547 2.28 22.94 -13.32
C ILE A 547 1.08 23.87 -13.19
N LYS A 548 1.28 25.13 -13.54
CA LYS A 548 0.22 26.14 -13.68
C LYS A 548 -0.08 26.45 -15.15
N GLU A 549 -1.11 27.25 -15.40
CA GLU A 549 -1.51 27.63 -16.76
C GLU A 549 -0.39 28.39 -17.49
N GLU A 550 0.29 29.29 -16.77
CA GLU A 550 1.42 30.07 -17.30
C GLU A 550 2.65 29.22 -17.66
N ASP A 551 2.77 28.02 -17.09
CA ASP A 551 3.87 27.11 -17.37
C ASP A 551 3.65 26.32 -18.67
N ILE A 552 2.46 26.38 -19.27
CA ILE A 552 2.15 25.66 -20.49
C ILE A 552 2.50 26.53 -21.70
N ILE A 553 3.51 26.10 -22.46
CA ILE A 553 4.08 26.87 -23.58
C ILE A 553 3.32 26.59 -24.88
N GLU A 554 3.06 25.31 -25.17
CA GLU A 554 2.46 24.89 -26.44
C GLU A 554 1.69 23.58 -26.26
N ALA A 555 0.57 23.43 -26.97
CA ALA A 555 -0.17 22.19 -27.09
C ALA A 555 -0.54 21.94 -28.56
N ASP A 556 -0.35 20.71 -29.04
CA ASP A 556 -0.67 20.35 -30.42
C ASP A 556 -2.18 20.43 -30.70
N SER A 557 -2.54 20.65 -31.97
CA SER A 557 -3.93 20.78 -32.41
C SER A 557 -4.80 19.58 -32.00
N GLY A 558 -6.00 19.84 -31.51
CA GLY A 558 -6.94 18.81 -31.05
C GLY A 558 -6.82 18.48 -29.56
N LEU A 559 -5.88 19.11 -28.85
CA LEU A 559 -5.78 19.07 -27.40
C LEU A 559 -6.48 20.25 -26.73
N THR A 560 -7.06 19.99 -25.57
CA THR A 560 -7.68 20.99 -24.70
C THR A 560 -7.17 20.79 -23.29
N ILE A 561 -6.68 21.86 -22.68
CA ILE A 561 -6.25 21.89 -21.29
C ILE A 561 -7.36 22.48 -20.44
N LYS A 562 -7.64 21.84 -19.32
CA LYS A 562 -8.68 22.25 -18.37
C LYS A 562 -8.17 22.06 -16.94
N TYR A 563 -8.71 22.84 -16.01
CA TYR A 563 -8.43 22.70 -14.59
C TYR A 563 -9.50 21.83 -13.91
N ASP A 564 -9.07 20.89 -13.09
CA ASP A 564 -9.93 20.09 -12.23
C ASP A 564 -9.85 20.64 -10.80
N THR A 565 -10.95 21.24 -10.33
CA THR A 565 -11.01 21.88 -9.01
C THR A 565 -11.00 20.87 -7.87
N GLU A 566 -11.48 19.64 -8.09
CA GLU A 566 -11.49 18.60 -7.06
C GLU A 566 -10.08 18.05 -6.84
N LYS A 567 -9.33 17.87 -7.92
CA LYS A 567 -7.93 17.41 -7.86
C LYS A 567 -6.90 18.52 -7.69
N ASN A 568 -7.30 19.77 -7.87
CA ASN A 568 -6.42 20.94 -7.88
C ASN A 568 -5.26 20.76 -8.88
N GLN A 569 -5.58 20.32 -10.09
CA GLN A 569 -4.63 19.93 -11.13
C GLN A 569 -5.14 20.26 -12.53
N TYR A 570 -4.24 20.62 -13.44
CA TYR A 570 -4.55 20.70 -14.86
C TYR A 570 -4.56 19.32 -15.51
N TYR A 571 -5.45 19.12 -16.48
CA TYR A 571 -5.49 17.93 -17.31
C TYR A 571 -5.59 18.27 -18.78
N VAL A 572 -4.99 17.42 -19.58
CA VAL A 572 -5.02 17.44 -21.04
C VAL A 572 -6.10 16.48 -21.49
N SER A 573 -6.93 16.89 -22.45
CA SER A 573 -7.96 16.07 -23.07
C SER A 573 -7.98 16.25 -24.58
N GLY A 574 -8.39 15.23 -25.33
CA GLY A 574 -8.51 15.30 -26.78
C GLY A 574 -9.23 14.10 -27.37
N GLU A 575 -9.77 14.26 -28.57
CA GLU A 575 -10.44 13.20 -29.31
C GLU A 575 -9.93 13.14 -30.74
N PHE A 576 -9.49 11.96 -31.17
CA PHE A 576 -8.84 11.77 -32.46
C PHE A 576 -9.54 10.68 -33.24
N LEU A 577 -10.09 11.01 -34.41
CA LEU A 577 -10.51 10.00 -35.37
C LEU A 577 -9.27 9.46 -36.07
N LEU A 578 -9.07 8.15 -35.97
CA LEU A 578 -7.92 7.44 -36.52
C LEU A 578 -8.38 6.42 -37.56
N ALA A 579 -7.75 6.44 -38.73
CA ALA A 579 -7.91 5.43 -39.76
C ALA A 579 -7.39 4.05 -39.28
N PRO A 580 -7.73 2.95 -39.97
CA PRO A 580 -7.19 1.63 -39.63
C PRO A 580 -5.65 1.65 -39.61
N SER A 581 -5.05 1.09 -38.57
CA SER A 581 -3.59 1.03 -38.37
C SER A 581 -2.89 2.40 -38.33
N GLU A 582 -3.63 3.47 -38.03
CA GLU A 582 -3.07 4.80 -37.88
C GLU A 582 -2.55 5.03 -36.45
N THR A 583 -1.38 5.65 -36.37
CA THR A 583 -0.77 6.11 -35.12
C THR A 583 -0.38 7.58 -35.28
N LYS A 584 -0.81 8.42 -34.34
CA LYS A 584 -0.42 9.84 -34.25
C LYS A 584 0.41 10.08 -33.01
N THR A 585 1.38 10.99 -33.12
CA THR A 585 2.14 11.50 -31.97
C THR A 585 1.78 12.96 -31.78
N ILE A 586 1.42 13.31 -30.56
CA ILE A 586 1.04 14.66 -30.13
C ILE A 586 1.83 15.07 -28.89
N SER A 587 1.89 16.36 -28.60
CA SER A 587 2.70 16.93 -27.54
C SER A 587 1.99 18.05 -26.79
N VAL A 588 2.35 18.17 -25.51
CA VAL A 588 2.20 19.39 -24.71
C VAL A 588 3.58 19.75 -24.17
N ARG A 589 4.05 20.97 -24.43
CA ARG A 589 5.33 21.49 -23.94
C ARG A 589 5.08 22.43 -22.77
N THR A 590 5.80 22.22 -21.68
CA THR A 590 5.73 23.08 -20.48
C THR A 590 7.10 23.66 -20.16
N GLN A 591 7.13 24.79 -19.48
CA GLN A 591 8.33 25.34 -18.89
C GLN A 591 8.93 24.35 -17.89
N ASP A 592 10.26 24.35 -17.80
CA ASP A 592 10.98 23.52 -16.83
C ASP A 592 10.99 24.19 -15.47
N ILE A 593 9.97 23.91 -14.66
CA ILE A 593 9.78 24.48 -13.31
C ILE A 593 10.44 23.66 -12.20
N TRP A 594 10.91 22.44 -12.51
CA TRP A 594 11.49 21.52 -11.54
C TRP A 594 12.99 21.75 -11.38
N ILE A 595 13.34 22.99 -11.03
CA ILE A 595 14.72 23.44 -10.87
C ILE A 595 14.82 24.19 -9.54
N ILE A 596 15.90 23.94 -8.79
CA ILE A 596 16.34 24.79 -7.68
C ILE A 596 17.71 25.31 -8.07
N SER A 597 17.84 26.63 -8.15
CA SER A 597 19.07 27.24 -8.66
C SER A 597 20.18 27.18 -7.61
N LYS A 598 21.44 27.19 -8.07
CA LYS A 598 22.58 27.24 -7.15
C LYS A 598 22.59 28.54 -6.36
N GLU A 599 22.16 29.62 -7.00
CA GLU A 599 22.05 30.96 -6.43
C GLU A 599 21.05 30.98 -5.26
N GLU A 600 19.93 30.27 -5.39
CA GLU A 600 18.95 30.11 -4.31
C GLU A 600 19.54 29.36 -3.12
N VAL A 601 20.23 28.24 -3.39
CA VAL A 601 20.93 27.46 -2.37
C VAL A 601 22.00 28.29 -1.65
N ASP A 602 22.83 29.01 -2.42
CA ASP A 602 23.90 29.85 -1.87
C ASP A 602 23.34 31.03 -1.06
N SER A 603 22.19 31.59 -1.47
CA SER A 603 21.48 32.61 -0.69
C SER A 603 21.00 32.08 0.67
N LEU A 604 20.40 30.88 0.72
CA LEU A 604 19.98 30.26 1.97
C LEU A 604 21.16 29.92 2.89
N ARG A 605 22.26 29.42 2.30
CA ARG A 605 23.51 29.19 3.03
C ARG A 605 23.99 30.47 3.71
N LYS A 606 24.00 31.59 2.97
CA LYS A 606 24.40 32.89 3.50
C LYS A 606 23.48 33.36 4.63
N GLN A 607 22.16 33.20 4.48
CA GLN A 607 21.19 33.55 5.53
C GLN A 607 21.43 32.74 6.82
N ALA A 608 21.70 31.44 6.72
CA ALA A 608 22.04 30.60 7.87
C ALA A 608 23.34 31.07 8.56
N GLU A 609 24.33 31.46 7.77
CA GLU A 609 25.57 32.02 8.31
C GLU A 609 25.32 33.35 9.05
N GLU A 610 24.60 34.29 8.44
CA GLU A 610 24.28 35.59 9.02
C GLU A 610 23.50 35.46 10.33
N LEU A 611 22.56 34.51 10.42
CA LEU A 611 21.80 34.22 11.64
C LEU A 611 22.64 33.51 12.72
N SER A 612 23.68 32.78 12.35
CA SER A 612 24.55 32.10 13.34
C SER A 612 25.55 33.05 14.00
N ARG A 613 26.00 34.10 13.30
CA ARG A 613 27.05 35.03 13.79
C ARG A 613 26.72 35.70 15.13
N PRO A 614 25.51 36.25 15.36
CA PRO A 614 25.17 36.86 16.66
C PRO A 614 25.27 35.90 17.85
N LEU A 615 25.21 34.58 17.61
CA LEU A 615 25.25 33.57 18.66
C LEU A 615 26.67 33.28 19.16
N GLU A 616 27.73 33.71 18.45
CA GLU A 616 29.15 33.39 18.75
C GLU A 616 29.60 33.66 20.19
N LYS A 617 29.03 34.68 20.83
CA LYS A 617 29.38 35.09 22.20
C LYS A 617 28.29 34.76 23.22
N THR A 618 27.43 33.81 22.90
CA THR A 618 26.22 33.50 23.69
C THR A 618 26.25 32.04 24.16
N SER A 619 25.46 31.71 25.17
CA SER A 619 25.28 30.32 25.62
C SER A 619 24.66 29.41 24.55
N TYR A 620 24.07 29.99 23.50
CA TYR A 620 23.41 29.28 22.41
C TYR A 620 24.34 28.98 21.22
N PHE A 621 25.62 29.37 21.28
CA PHE A 621 26.55 29.24 20.15
C PHE A 621 26.65 27.80 19.61
N ALA A 622 26.87 26.82 20.50
CA ALA A 622 27.03 25.43 20.09
C ALA A 622 25.79 24.90 19.36
N GLN A 623 24.59 25.25 19.86
CA GLN A 623 23.32 24.87 19.23
C GLN A 623 23.14 25.56 17.87
N GLY A 624 23.50 26.84 17.76
CA GLY A 624 23.48 27.58 16.50
C GLY A 624 24.41 26.98 15.44
N VAL A 625 25.62 26.58 15.82
CA VAL A 625 26.59 25.92 14.93
C VAL A 625 26.08 24.57 14.45
N THR A 626 25.50 23.75 15.34
CA THR A 626 24.90 22.47 14.94
C THR A 626 23.78 22.66 13.94
N ILE A 627 22.84 23.57 14.21
CA ILE A 627 21.70 23.85 13.30
C ILE A 627 22.20 24.36 11.94
N LYS A 628 23.18 25.28 11.92
CA LYS A 628 23.80 25.75 10.68
C LYS A 628 24.45 24.61 9.89
N SER A 629 25.25 23.78 10.55
CA SER A 629 25.89 22.63 9.90
C SER A 629 24.85 21.68 9.29
N ASP A 630 23.76 21.42 10.00
CA ASP A 630 22.65 20.60 9.51
C ASP A 630 21.92 21.24 8.32
N ILE A 631 21.85 22.58 8.25
CA ILE A 631 21.34 23.31 7.08
C ILE A 631 22.30 23.13 5.89
N ASP A 632 23.60 23.35 6.11
CA ASP A 632 24.63 23.23 5.08
C ASP A 632 24.64 21.84 4.43
N VAL A 633 24.52 20.77 5.23
CA VAL A 633 24.42 19.38 4.74
C VAL A 633 23.14 19.15 3.92
N SER A 634 21.98 19.65 4.36
CA SER A 634 20.73 19.55 3.58
C SER A 634 20.81 20.33 2.27
N LEU A 635 21.46 21.50 2.25
CA LEU A 635 21.68 22.30 1.04
C LEU A 635 22.60 21.59 0.05
N ASP A 636 23.66 20.93 0.53
CA ASP A 636 24.53 20.11 -0.32
C ASP A 636 23.79 18.90 -0.89
N LYS A 637 22.90 18.28 -0.11
CA LYS A 637 22.02 17.21 -0.59
C LYS A 637 21.13 17.70 -1.73
N ILE A 638 20.49 18.86 -1.60
CA ILE A 638 19.67 19.46 -2.67
C ILE A 638 20.48 19.68 -3.93
N LEU A 639 21.68 20.25 -3.83
CA LEU A 639 22.55 20.44 -4.99
C LEU A 639 22.91 19.11 -5.66
N ASN A 640 23.12 18.05 -4.88
CA ASN A 640 23.42 16.73 -5.43
C ASN A 640 22.21 16.09 -6.10
N LEU A 641 21.00 16.22 -5.54
CA LEU A 641 19.75 15.79 -6.18
C LEU A 641 19.53 16.51 -7.52
N MET A 642 19.84 17.81 -7.58
CA MET A 642 19.64 18.64 -8.78
C MET A 642 20.75 18.52 -9.83
N LYS A 643 21.88 17.91 -9.50
CA LYS A 643 22.95 17.57 -10.46
C LYS A 643 22.61 16.36 -11.32
N ASP A 644 21.56 15.61 -10.97
CA ASP A 644 21.30 14.32 -11.60
C ASP A 644 20.75 14.47 -13.03
N ASN A 645 21.50 13.96 -14.02
CA ASN A 645 21.19 14.03 -15.45
C ASN A 645 20.33 12.82 -15.88
N GLY A 646 19.35 12.45 -15.07
CA GLY A 646 18.45 11.33 -15.31
C GLY A 646 17.38 11.60 -16.38
N THR A 647 16.30 10.82 -16.34
CA THR A 647 15.12 11.07 -17.17
C THR A 647 14.33 12.29 -16.65
N PRO A 648 13.46 12.91 -17.46
CA PRO A 648 12.54 13.95 -16.98
C PRO A 648 11.74 13.53 -15.73
N GLU A 649 11.34 12.25 -15.64
CA GLU A 649 10.64 11.69 -14.49
C GLU A 649 11.51 11.67 -13.23
N ILE A 650 12.78 11.25 -13.36
CA ILE A 650 13.75 11.28 -12.26
C ILE A 650 13.97 12.72 -11.81
N LYS A 651 14.07 13.67 -12.74
CA LYS A 651 14.21 15.09 -12.41
C LYS A 651 13.03 15.61 -11.59
N ILE A 652 11.79 15.32 -12.00
CA ILE A 652 10.58 15.72 -11.25
C ILE A 652 10.58 15.10 -9.85
N ARG A 653 10.96 13.81 -9.75
CA ARG A 653 11.09 13.12 -8.46
C ARG A 653 12.16 13.76 -7.57
N ALA A 654 13.34 14.01 -8.11
CA ALA A 654 14.44 14.65 -7.41
C ALA A 654 14.06 16.06 -6.94
N TYR A 655 13.28 16.80 -7.73
CA TYR A 655 12.77 18.11 -7.32
C TYR A 655 11.80 17.99 -6.16
N ARG A 656 10.88 17.01 -6.18
CA ARG A 656 9.97 16.76 -5.05
C ARG A 656 10.74 16.40 -3.78
N GLU A 657 11.79 15.58 -3.89
CA GLU A 657 12.69 15.29 -2.77
C GLU A 657 13.46 16.53 -2.31
N ALA A 658 13.91 17.38 -3.22
CA ALA A 658 14.60 18.61 -2.87
C ALA A 658 13.67 19.64 -2.19
N GLN A 659 12.41 19.75 -2.61
CA GLN A 659 11.39 20.58 -1.95
C GLN A 659 11.13 20.15 -0.51
N ILE A 660 11.24 18.85 -0.24
CA ILE A 660 11.15 18.30 1.11
C ILE A 660 12.32 18.79 1.98
N GLU A 661 13.55 18.70 1.46
CA GLU A 661 14.74 19.19 2.15
C GLU A 661 14.66 20.71 2.38
N MET A 662 14.16 21.46 1.39
CA MET A 662 13.93 22.91 1.50
C MET A 662 12.97 23.25 2.63
N LYS A 663 11.88 22.48 2.79
CA LYS A 663 10.96 22.66 3.91
C LYS A 663 11.62 22.38 5.26
N ALA A 664 12.48 21.36 5.34
CA ALA A 664 13.24 21.06 6.55
C ALA A 664 14.24 22.18 6.88
N ILE A 665 14.91 22.73 5.87
CA ILE A 665 15.81 23.89 6.01
C ILE A 665 15.05 25.11 6.52
N SER A 666 13.86 25.41 5.99
CA SER A 666 13.04 26.53 6.48
C SER A 666 12.75 26.40 7.98
N GLY A 667 12.34 25.22 8.44
CA GLY A 667 12.09 24.99 9.87
C GLY A 667 13.35 25.10 10.74
N LYS A 668 14.52 24.67 10.24
CA LYS A 668 15.81 24.87 10.93
C LYS A 668 16.20 26.35 10.96
N MET A 669 15.93 27.10 9.89
CA MET A 669 16.19 28.53 9.81
C MET A 669 15.36 29.30 10.83
N ASP A 670 14.09 28.93 11.03
CA ASP A 670 13.22 29.56 12.01
C ASP A 670 13.68 29.29 13.45
N LYS A 671 14.14 28.07 13.76
CA LYS A 671 14.79 27.77 15.05
C LYS A 671 16.04 28.61 15.28
N LEU A 672 16.84 28.82 14.24
CA LEU A 672 18.03 29.68 14.33
C LEU A 672 17.64 31.13 14.65
N LYS A 673 16.58 31.66 14.02
CA LYS A 673 16.01 32.98 14.33
C LYS A 673 15.49 33.07 15.77
N GLU A 674 14.83 32.04 16.27
CA GLU A 674 14.35 31.98 17.66
C GLU A 674 15.52 32.05 18.65
N LEU A 675 16.60 31.29 18.41
CA LEU A 675 17.81 31.34 19.25
C LEU A 675 18.45 32.74 19.24
N VAL A 676 18.54 33.39 18.07
CA VAL A 676 19.04 34.76 17.96
C VAL A 676 18.18 35.74 18.75
N THR A 677 16.85 35.58 18.70
CA THR A 677 15.90 36.41 19.43
C THR A 677 16.05 36.22 20.95
N GLN A 678 16.15 34.98 21.40
CA GLN A 678 16.39 34.65 22.81
C GLN A 678 17.71 35.24 23.30
N ALA A 679 18.81 35.00 22.56
CA ALA A 679 20.12 35.53 22.90
C ALA A 679 20.15 37.07 22.97
N SER A 680 19.40 37.75 22.09
CA SER A 680 19.27 39.21 22.08
C SER A 680 18.47 39.73 23.28
N SER A 681 17.44 39.00 23.73
CA SER A 681 16.62 39.37 24.90
C SER A 681 17.38 39.23 26.23
N THR A 682 18.35 38.32 26.32
CA THR A 682 19.20 38.16 27.51
C THR A 682 20.26 39.27 27.63
N GLY A 683 20.60 39.93 26.51
CA GLY A 683 21.54 41.05 26.47
C GLY A 683 21.06 42.32 27.19
N THR A 684 19.79 42.42 27.57
CA THR A 684 19.20 43.60 28.23
C THR A 684 19.04 43.47 29.75
N MET A 685 19.42 42.33 30.37
CA MET A 685 19.16 42.08 31.81
C MET A 685 20.41 42.10 32.71
N PHE A 686 21.56 42.55 32.22
CA PHE A 686 22.83 42.61 33.00
C PHE A 686 23.45 44.02 33.09
N GLY A 687 22.61 45.05 33.21
CA GLY A 687 23.10 46.41 33.45
C GLY A 687 22.13 47.22 34.30
N PHE A 688 22.62 47.73 35.43
CA PHE A 688 22.05 48.79 36.25
C PHE A 688 21.14 48.39 37.44
N VAL A 689 21.77 47.90 38.51
CA VAL A 689 21.36 48.30 39.88
C VAL A 689 22.33 49.39 40.33
N GLY A 690 22.04 50.63 39.93
CA GLY A 690 22.70 51.84 40.39
C GLY A 690 21.62 52.78 40.91
N GLY A 691 21.53 52.90 42.23
CA GLY A 691 20.47 53.65 42.89
C GLY A 691 20.43 55.12 42.48
N THR A 692 19.24 55.69 42.44
CA THR A 692 19.03 57.09 42.76
C THR A 692 17.70 57.23 43.50
N GLN A 693 17.80 58.03 44.54
CA GLN A 693 16.74 58.43 45.44
C GLN A 693 15.64 59.19 44.70
N THR A 694 14.44 59.10 45.26
CA THR A 694 13.38 60.11 45.13
C THR A 694 13.91 61.53 45.28
N LEU A 695 13.44 62.46 44.43
CA LEU A 695 12.87 63.77 44.81
C LEU A 695 12.47 64.59 43.57
N ALA A 696 11.27 65.19 43.68
CA ALA A 696 10.56 66.16 42.82
C ALA A 696 9.90 65.64 41.54
#